data_AF-A0A139I9W6-F1
#
_entry.id   AF-A0A139I9W6-F1
#
_cell.length_a   1.000
_cell.length_b   1.000
_cell.length_c   1.000
_cell.angle_alpha   90.00
_cell.angle_beta   90.00
_cell.angle_gamma   90.00
#
_symmetry.space_group_name_H-M   'P 1'
#
loop_
_entity.id
_entity.type
_entity.pdbx_description
1 polymer ?
#
loop_
_entity_poly.entity_id
_entity_poly.type
_entity_poly.pdbx_seq_one_letter_code
_entity_poly.pdbx_strand_id
1 'polypeptide(L)'
;MGTKKGRNTTQQGGGGDGGGNQGGSMQRKQGGGNQTTKPKKVALYSLCIRCDEADHPIEECVKQHPVDSTPSSQIWSGWSNAAVPAESLSSDRAAAQKTIDAARKIGKAVLAFCRTQDQVIEETRDQRVKAKKITKQALAHALEVVLQPDEEQTPGEDPVASNNDGELSAAQLFQNTSKFRDGVQPHAPADEITRVAESDKSHRNLQKTVEQPPADDKPEEAAIPPFAHAPLHGSVFQYQPAATSEHANFPLRSELATPNDQHMVLTNHFSIDIPQGVSLYEYHVNGIPAKATRAKKRTMILDMIEHDDLLWKKRDTIATDCQKKIISVGPLYSDVQIIHVNNYSPGTRGQAKKHPLELTFVACHDLDDLRDFVEGRKNYFEDLAAVDALNIALSKAVTDNNDRAFQVGNTRFYYRKGWKTLQDPKFPVGEGAGLISVRGYYSAVKPAMGRTLLNVNTVTSAFYKSQKVSEYFKEIFGSMKGSLAEKKRFAEAHLANLRVYVNFERKQEPGDDRSQSVNSESRRTKTLVSLGKPAKEQKFKVEGKEVEVWTYLKQKYPEHTSNDDLGWPTVNVGGKDDETSKYYLASQLTVVSDQIYRGAIPSALTRYMIDAARRTPAANFSAILGEGKSALQFHKSPAPPMLTSLGITISNNMLKVPARLIANPAVVYRHGRTISERRGWELDDTFKFLSTQSNFNRNGPGKATVQFFIAGRLKHPEFQAAYVENFLHFQGANGLQKLTAVQKPLDLGKTDFGSIKKTLLAHKADLVVLIFPRADAQYRAIYSNFRIVADQFLGIRSICLNEKKMIGSLRNFHPSNGLGDRFLVDYMRNVSMKLNLRNGATNHTVASNLLSAIGGHKETCDTMIIGADVTHPGAGSIPFAPSIAAVVASVDNNFQQMPGSMRLNPSRQEYIELMKDMTKERLRLWYNKNNKALPKRILFYRDGVGDSYRRIIRDTEVLAIKSAWVELRDEKFTAENLPADPQITAVIVTKRHHTRLFPSSIAPGGGTPADRTNSGNCQPGTVVETGVTSPCYFDFYLLSHNLLQGTAKPAHYFVIENGMGLSAKELQDLTYHLAYTYGRSTTPVSYAPPAYYADRLCERGRLYLKPLLDNAIDIKAKIKNDDLDAKSAAEEVMTRAKKLFYRNKSGGIGEIRNPWASDLDDEMFWM
;
A
#
# COMPACT_ATOMS: atom_id res chain seq x y z
N MET A 1 -20.04 38.98 -45.52
CA MET A 1 -20.04 40.46 -45.73
C MET A 1 -18.66 41.01 -45.32
N GLY A 2 -18.40 42.31 -45.51
CA GLY A 2 -17.05 42.89 -45.48
C GLY A 2 -16.34 42.92 -44.11
N THR A 3 -15.15 43.54 -43.99
CA THR A 3 -14.46 44.38 -45.00
C THR A 3 -13.00 44.65 -44.63
N LYS A 4 -12.17 45.05 -45.63
CA LYS A 4 -10.91 45.84 -45.51
C LYS A 4 -9.69 45.14 -44.84
N LYS A 5 -8.43 45.41 -45.22
CA LYS A 5 -7.83 45.96 -46.47
C LYS A 5 -6.29 45.74 -46.41
N GLY A 6 -5.62 45.74 -47.57
CA GLY A 6 -4.16 45.89 -47.69
C GLY A 6 -3.42 44.55 -47.92
N ARG A 7 -2.82 44.23 -49.08
CA ARG A 7 -1.84 44.94 -49.95
C ARG A 7 -0.42 44.97 -49.33
N ASN A 8 0.68 44.68 -50.05
CA ASN A 8 0.79 44.49 -51.52
C ASN A 8 2.07 43.76 -52.03
N THR A 9 1.90 43.05 -53.16
CA THR A 9 2.77 42.95 -54.37
C THR A 9 4.22 42.41 -54.40
N THR A 10 4.43 41.57 -55.45
CA THR A 10 5.57 41.51 -56.42
C THR A 10 6.93 40.89 -55.99
N GLN A 11 7.69 40.20 -56.87
CA GLN A 11 7.51 39.93 -58.32
C GLN A 11 8.19 38.64 -58.85
N GLN A 12 7.63 38.06 -59.92
CA GLN A 12 8.24 37.26 -61.02
C GLN A 12 9.16 36.04 -60.74
N GLY A 13 9.20 35.06 -61.68
CA GLY A 13 10.02 33.83 -61.55
C GLY A 13 10.11 32.94 -62.80
N GLY A 14 8.97 32.51 -63.38
CA GLY A 14 8.87 31.94 -64.73
C GLY A 14 9.05 30.41 -64.95
N GLY A 15 8.13 29.83 -65.76
CA GLY A 15 8.37 28.66 -66.64
C GLY A 15 8.09 27.24 -66.09
N GLY A 16 7.48 26.36 -66.92
CA GLY A 16 7.52 24.91 -66.68
C GLY A 16 6.25 24.04 -66.88
N ASP A 17 5.39 24.35 -67.86
CA ASP A 17 4.35 23.52 -68.54
C ASP A 17 3.63 22.29 -67.89
N GLY A 18 2.33 22.17 -68.22
CA GLY A 18 1.59 20.90 -68.26
C GLY A 18 0.66 20.61 -67.06
N GLY A 19 -0.66 20.40 -67.22
CA GLY A 19 -1.44 20.41 -68.46
C GLY A 19 -2.98 20.33 -68.31
N GLY A 20 -3.54 20.42 -67.09
CA GLY A 20 -5.00 20.49 -66.86
C GLY A 20 -5.78 19.18 -67.11
N ASN A 21 -7.12 19.15 -67.07
CA ASN A 21 -8.05 20.16 -66.52
C ASN A 21 -9.44 19.53 -66.24
N GLN A 22 -10.23 20.16 -65.34
CA GLN A 22 -11.69 19.98 -65.14
C GLN A 22 -12.18 18.54 -64.79
N GLY A 23 -13.25 18.33 -64.04
CA GLY A 23 -14.27 19.24 -63.52
C GLY A 23 -15.64 18.55 -63.62
N GLY A 24 -16.28 18.27 -62.47
CA GLY A 24 -17.53 17.49 -62.47
C GLY A 24 -18.28 17.63 -61.16
N SER A 25 -19.50 18.14 -61.21
CA SER A 25 -20.35 18.38 -60.04
C SER A 25 -21.69 17.69 -60.21
N MET A 26 -22.27 17.11 -59.14
CA MET A 26 -23.62 17.44 -58.64
C MET A 26 -24.16 16.52 -57.53
N GLN A 27 -24.94 17.15 -56.64
CA GLN A 27 -26.17 16.70 -55.95
C GLN A 27 -26.28 15.35 -55.19
N ARG A 28 -26.46 15.49 -53.86
CA ARG A 28 -27.57 14.97 -53.02
C ARG A 28 -28.29 13.67 -53.43
N LYS A 29 -28.32 12.68 -52.51
CA LYS A 29 -29.52 12.39 -51.68
C LYS A 29 -29.20 11.53 -50.44
N GLN A 30 -30.24 11.21 -49.66
CA GLN A 30 -30.17 10.64 -48.30
C GLN A 30 -30.19 9.09 -48.30
N GLY A 31 -29.68 8.49 -47.22
CA GLY A 31 -29.84 7.06 -46.90
C GLY A 31 -28.83 6.64 -45.82
N GLY A 32 -29.26 5.97 -44.77
CA GLY A 32 -28.40 5.50 -43.68
C GLY A 32 -28.53 4.01 -43.43
N GLY A 33 -27.49 3.36 -42.87
CA GLY A 33 -27.56 1.95 -42.48
C GLY A 33 -26.22 1.31 -42.11
N ASN A 34 -26.08 0.97 -40.83
CA ASN A 34 -25.23 -0.05 -40.20
C ASN A 34 -23.70 -0.13 -40.45
N GLN A 35 -23.01 -0.48 -39.36
CA GLN A 35 -21.59 -0.84 -39.31
C GLN A 35 -21.39 -2.33 -39.66
N THR A 36 -20.30 -2.70 -40.36
CA THR A 36 -19.72 -4.05 -40.27
C THR A 36 -18.19 -4.07 -40.39
N THR A 37 -17.55 -4.51 -39.30
CA THR A 37 -16.27 -5.23 -39.19
C THR A 37 -15.40 -5.45 -40.46
N LYS A 38 -14.36 -4.62 -40.64
CA LYS A 38 -13.16 -4.95 -41.43
C LYS A 38 -11.85 -4.63 -40.68
N PRO A 39 -11.34 -5.56 -39.84
CA PRO A 39 -9.88 -5.70 -39.74
C PRO A 39 -9.36 -7.15 -39.73
N LYS A 40 -10.16 -8.17 -39.37
CA LYS A 40 -9.65 -9.57 -39.22
C LYS A 40 -9.28 -10.28 -40.53
N LYS A 41 -9.84 -9.87 -41.69
CA LYS A 41 -9.62 -10.59 -42.97
C LYS A 41 -8.21 -10.45 -43.56
N VAL A 42 -7.44 -9.43 -43.17
CA VAL A 42 -6.09 -9.18 -43.72
C VAL A 42 -5.04 -10.13 -43.11
N ALA A 43 -5.19 -10.46 -41.81
CA ALA A 43 -4.19 -11.24 -41.07
C ALA A 43 -4.02 -12.69 -41.56
N LEU A 44 -5.10 -13.35 -42.00
CA LEU A 44 -5.00 -14.72 -42.55
C LEU A 44 -4.35 -14.74 -43.95
N TYR A 45 -4.59 -13.72 -44.78
CA TYR A 45 -3.96 -13.64 -46.12
C TYR A 45 -2.43 -13.61 -46.02
N SER A 46 -1.89 -12.90 -45.04
CA SER A 46 -0.45 -12.85 -44.72
C SER A 46 0.13 -14.09 -44.01
N LEU A 47 -0.71 -15.10 -43.74
CA LEU A 47 -0.30 -16.40 -43.22
C LEU A 47 -0.23 -17.43 -44.35
N CYS A 48 -1.27 -17.50 -45.19
CA CYS A 48 -1.32 -18.44 -46.33
C CYS A 48 -0.13 -18.28 -47.29
N ILE A 49 0.27 -17.03 -47.60
CA ILE A 49 1.41 -16.76 -48.50
C ILE A 49 2.73 -17.35 -47.96
N ARG A 50 2.91 -17.38 -46.63
CA ARG A 50 4.15 -17.90 -46.00
C ARG A 50 4.19 -19.42 -45.85
N CYS A 51 3.11 -20.13 -46.18
CA CYS A 51 3.08 -21.60 -46.17
C CYS A 51 3.24 -22.22 -47.57
N ASP A 52 3.21 -21.41 -48.63
CA ASP A 52 3.45 -21.84 -50.03
C ASP A 52 4.94 -21.63 -50.43
N GLU A 53 5.73 -20.91 -49.62
CA GLU A 53 7.16 -20.65 -49.81
C GLU A 53 8.09 -21.58 -49.01
N ALA A 54 7.52 -22.48 -48.18
CA ALA A 54 8.27 -23.45 -47.38
C ALA A 54 7.45 -24.73 -47.18
N ASP A 55 7.99 -25.88 -47.62
CA ASP A 55 7.33 -27.20 -47.66
C ASP A 55 7.08 -27.83 -46.27
N HIS A 56 6.29 -27.16 -45.42
CA HIS A 56 5.90 -27.65 -44.10
C HIS A 56 4.43 -28.12 -44.05
N PRO A 57 4.13 -29.25 -43.37
CA PRO A 57 2.75 -29.70 -43.17
C PRO A 57 1.91 -28.68 -42.38
N ILE A 58 0.87 -28.13 -43.02
CA ILE A 58 0.01 -27.06 -42.47
C ILE A 58 -0.64 -27.47 -41.11
N GLU A 59 -0.90 -28.76 -40.90
CA GLU A 59 -1.44 -29.29 -39.64
C GLU A 59 -0.53 -29.04 -38.42
N GLU A 60 0.78 -28.89 -38.63
CA GLU A 60 1.75 -28.63 -37.56
C GLU A 60 1.77 -27.15 -37.17
N CYS A 61 1.66 -26.25 -38.15
CA CYS A 61 1.55 -24.80 -37.93
C CYS A 61 0.27 -24.43 -37.14
N VAL A 62 -0.86 -25.12 -37.41
CA VAL A 62 -2.11 -24.93 -36.66
C VAL A 62 -1.99 -25.32 -35.19
N LYS A 63 -1.19 -26.34 -34.84
CA LYS A 63 -0.96 -26.76 -33.44
C LYS A 63 -0.18 -25.71 -32.62
N GLN A 64 0.68 -24.93 -33.26
CA GLN A 64 1.56 -23.97 -32.57
C GLN A 64 0.89 -22.62 -32.25
N HIS A 65 -0.29 -22.34 -32.83
CA HIS A 65 -1.00 -21.06 -32.64
C HIS A 65 -2.48 -21.26 -32.25
N PRO A 66 -2.78 -21.60 -30.98
CA PRO A 66 -4.15 -21.70 -30.48
C PRO A 66 -4.90 -20.36 -30.59
N VAL A 67 -6.13 -20.41 -31.09
CA VAL A 67 -7.04 -19.25 -31.12
C VAL A 67 -8.08 -19.42 -30.00
N ASP A 68 -8.31 -18.36 -29.23
CA ASP A 68 -9.21 -18.38 -28.06
C ASP A 68 -10.60 -18.96 -28.36
N SER A 69 -11.10 -19.75 -27.39
CA SER A 69 -12.27 -20.60 -27.55
C SER A 69 -13.57 -19.82 -27.84
N THR A 70 -14.20 -20.09 -28.99
CA THR A 70 -15.64 -19.86 -29.17
C THR A 70 -16.22 -20.82 -30.23
N PRO A 71 -17.13 -21.75 -29.88
CA PRO A 71 -17.62 -22.75 -30.82
C PRO A 71 -18.69 -22.18 -31.77
N SER A 72 -18.44 -22.25 -33.08
CA SER A 72 -19.50 -22.19 -34.11
C SER A 72 -19.02 -22.80 -35.43
N SER A 73 -19.33 -24.09 -35.64
CA SER A 73 -19.03 -24.83 -36.87
C SER A 73 -19.62 -24.19 -38.15
N GLN A 74 -20.71 -23.42 -37.99
CA GLN A 74 -21.39 -22.67 -39.06
C GLN A 74 -20.50 -21.65 -39.80
N ILE A 75 -19.50 -21.05 -39.13
CA ILE A 75 -18.62 -20.06 -39.78
C ILE A 75 -17.72 -20.74 -40.82
N TRP A 76 -17.22 -21.95 -40.50
CA TRP A 76 -16.28 -22.69 -41.32
C TRP A 76 -16.95 -23.49 -42.45
N SER A 77 -18.19 -23.99 -42.25
CA SER A 77 -18.96 -24.63 -43.32
C SER A 77 -19.25 -23.69 -44.49
N GLY A 78 -19.35 -22.37 -44.24
CA GLY A 78 -19.48 -21.37 -45.30
C GLY A 78 -18.25 -21.26 -46.20
N TRP A 79 -17.06 -21.60 -45.71
CA TRP A 79 -15.82 -21.57 -46.50
C TRP A 79 -15.59 -22.83 -47.31
N SER A 80 -16.05 -24.01 -46.87
CA SER A 80 -15.90 -25.25 -47.65
C SER A 80 -16.76 -25.24 -48.93
N ASN A 81 -17.87 -24.50 -48.93
CA ASN A 81 -18.90 -24.55 -49.97
C ASN A 81 -19.01 -23.24 -50.78
N ALA A 82 -18.10 -22.28 -50.60
CA ALA A 82 -18.13 -21.02 -51.32
C ALA A 82 -17.78 -21.19 -52.81
N ALA A 83 -18.71 -20.79 -53.68
CA ALA A 83 -18.41 -20.43 -55.07
C ALA A 83 -18.03 -18.94 -55.12
N VAL A 84 -16.93 -18.61 -55.83
CA VAL A 84 -16.41 -17.23 -55.92
C VAL A 84 -16.53 -16.75 -57.37
N PRO A 85 -17.20 -15.61 -57.64
CA PRO A 85 -17.24 -15.02 -58.98
C PRO A 85 -15.84 -14.58 -59.44
N ALA A 86 -15.46 -14.93 -60.67
CA ALA A 86 -14.08 -14.83 -61.17
C ALA A 86 -13.69 -13.44 -61.70
N GLU A 87 -14.03 -12.37 -60.97
CA GLU A 87 -13.89 -10.97 -61.43
C GLU A 87 -13.11 -10.07 -60.44
N SER A 88 -11.96 -10.52 -59.91
CA SER A 88 -11.01 -9.64 -59.19
C SER A 88 -9.58 -10.21 -59.01
N LEU A 89 -9.04 -10.93 -59.98
CA LEU A 89 -7.64 -11.39 -59.97
C LEU A 89 -6.91 -11.13 -61.29
N SER A 90 -5.58 -10.99 -61.19
CA SER A 90 -4.64 -10.77 -62.30
C SER A 90 -4.43 -12.03 -63.15
N SER A 91 -3.56 -11.93 -64.16
CA SER A 91 -3.48 -12.78 -65.36
C SER A 91 -3.09 -14.26 -65.19
N ASP A 92 -3.12 -14.84 -63.99
CA ASP A 92 -2.87 -16.27 -63.76
C ASP A 92 -4.05 -16.95 -63.05
N ARG A 93 -4.89 -17.63 -63.86
CA ARG A 93 -6.00 -18.46 -63.37
C ARG A 93 -5.54 -19.75 -62.67
N ALA A 94 -4.36 -20.29 -62.99
CA ALA A 94 -3.86 -21.52 -62.39
C ALA A 94 -3.37 -21.29 -60.95
N ALA A 95 -2.64 -20.18 -60.72
CA ALA A 95 -2.29 -19.73 -59.38
C ALA A 95 -3.54 -19.46 -58.53
N ALA A 96 -4.50 -18.70 -59.06
CA ALA A 96 -5.76 -18.42 -58.37
C ALA A 96 -6.53 -19.69 -57.97
N GLN A 97 -6.61 -20.69 -58.86
CA GLN A 97 -7.30 -21.94 -58.58
C GLN A 97 -6.55 -22.78 -57.52
N LYS A 98 -5.21 -22.86 -57.59
CA LYS A 98 -4.39 -23.49 -56.54
C LYS A 98 -4.67 -22.89 -55.16
N THR A 99 -4.69 -21.56 -55.02
CA THR A 99 -4.96 -20.90 -53.74
C THR A 99 -6.38 -21.20 -53.22
N ILE A 100 -7.38 -21.29 -54.10
CA ILE A 100 -8.76 -21.66 -53.73
C ILE A 100 -8.83 -23.10 -53.21
N ASP A 101 -8.17 -24.06 -53.87
CA ASP A 101 -8.22 -25.46 -53.47
C ASP A 101 -7.33 -25.77 -52.25
N ALA A 102 -6.23 -25.03 -52.07
CA ALA A 102 -5.48 -25.01 -50.81
C ALA A 102 -6.35 -24.51 -49.65
N ALA A 103 -7.05 -23.38 -49.81
CA ALA A 103 -7.97 -22.87 -48.79
C ALA A 103 -9.12 -23.86 -48.46
N ARG A 104 -9.62 -24.60 -49.46
CA ARG A 104 -10.60 -25.69 -49.25
C ARG A 104 -10.02 -26.88 -48.48
N LYS A 105 -8.77 -27.29 -48.76
CA LYS A 105 -8.07 -28.32 -47.97
C LYS A 105 -7.92 -27.88 -46.51
N ILE A 106 -7.44 -26.66 -46.26
CA ILE A 106 -7.28 -26.10 -44.91
C ILE A 106 -8.63 -26.04 -44.18
N GLY A 107 -9.69 -25.56 -44.84
CA GLY A 107 -11.03 -25.52 -44.26
C GLY A 107 -11.57 -26.90 -43.85
N LYS A 108 -11.29 -27.95 -44.64
CA LYS A 108 -11.63 -29.34 -44.29
C LYS A 108 -10.80 -29.86 -43.11
N ALA A 109 -9.48 -29.59 -43.08
CA ALA A 109 -8.61 -30.01 -41.98
C ALA A 109 -8.99 -29.35 -40.64
N VAL A 110 -9.28 -28.04 -40.65
CA VAL A 110 -9.77 -27.32 -39.46
C VAL A 110 -11.12 -27.85 -38.99
N LEU A 111 -12.06 -28.14 -39.90
CA LEU A 111 -13.34 -28.77 -39.56
C LEU A 111 -13.18 -30.19 -38.97
N ALA A 112 -12.20 -30.97 -39.45
CA ALA A 112 -11.88 -32.28 -38.87
C ALA A 112 -11.26 -32.14 -37.47
N PHE A 113 -10.30 -31.22 -37.30
CA PHE A 113 -9.66 -30.94 -36.00
C PHE A 113 -10.67 -30.48 -34.95
N CYS A 114 -11.58 -29.56 -35.30
CA CYS A 114 -12.66 -29.13 -34.41
C CYS A 114 -13.56 -30.29 -33.99
N ARG A 115 -13.94 -31.19 -34.91
CA ARG A 115 -14.75 -32.39 -34.57
C ARG A 115 -14.02 -33.33 -33.62
N THR A 116 -12.72 -33.55 -33.79
CA THR A 116 -11.94 -34.34 -32.82
C THR A 116 -11.75 -33.64 -31.47
N GLN A 117 -11.64 -32.31 -31.44
CA GLN A 117 -11.64 -31.55 -30.18
C GLN A 117 -13.00 -31.66 -29.46
N ASP A 118 -14.11 -31.52 -30.18
CA ASP A 118 -15.46 -31.67 -29.63
C ASP A 118 -15.67 -33.10 -29.08
N GLN A 119 -15.24 -34.15 -29.82
CA GLN A 119 -15.26 -35.54 -29.32
C GLN A 119 -14.40 -35.73 -28.06
N VAL A 120 -13.16 -35.24 -28.03
CA VAL A 120 -12.28 -35.34 -26.84
C VAL A 120 -12.87 -34.57 -25.65
N ILE A 121 -13.58 -33.46 -25.87
CA ILE A 121 -14.29 -32.72 -24.82
C ILE A 121 -15.48 -33.52 -24.28
N GLU A 122 -16.25 -34.21 -25.14
CA GLU A 122 -17.31 -35.11 -24.69
C GLU A 122 -16.76 -36.35 -23.96
N GLU A 123 -15.73 -37.01 -24.48
CA GLU A 123 -15.06 -38.14 -23.81
C GLU A 123 -14.46 -37.74 -22.46
N THR A 124 -13.80 -36.59 -22.36
CA THR A 124 -13.27 -36.06 -21.09
C THR A 124 -14.39 -35.71 -20.10
N ARG A 125 -15.55 -35.26 -20.61
CA ARG A 125 -16.74 -35.00 -19.80
C ARG A 125 -17.36 -36.31 -19.29
N ASP A 126 -17.43 -37.33 -20.13
CA ASP A 126 -18.00 -38.64 -19.79
C ASP A 126 -17.06 -39.44 -18.86
N GLN A 127 -15.74 -39.34 -19.05
CA GLN A 127 -14.75 -39.81 -18.08
C GLN A 127 -14.87 -39.08 -16.74
N ARG A 128 -15.10 -37.77 -16.71
CA ARG A 128 -15.37 -37.03 -15.46
C ARG A 128 -16.70 -37.42 -14.80
N VAL A 129 -17.72 -37.81 -15.57
CA VAL A 129 -18.99 -38.34 -15.05
C VAL A 129 -18.79 -39.76 -14.49
N LYS A 130 -18.08 -40.64 -15.20
CA LYS A 130 -17.71 -41.99 -14.73
C LYS A 130 -16.84 -41.92 -13.48
N ALA A 131 -15.81 -41.08 -13.45
CA ALA A 131 -14.98 -40.84 -12.27
C ALA A 131 -15.83 -40.37 -11.07
N LYS A 132 -16.69 -39.36 -11.25
CA LYS A 132 -17.62 -38.92 -10.18
C LYS A 132 -18.59 -40.02 -9.73
N LYS A 133 -19.04 -40.90 -10.63
CA LYS A 133 -19.90 -42.04 -10.29
C LYS A 133 -19.13 -43.08 -9.46
N ILE A 134 -17.90 -43.43 -9.87
CA ILE A 134 -17.00 -44.33 -9.15
C ILE A 134 -16.66 -43.76 -7.77
N THR A 135 -16.26 -42.49 -7.67
CA THR A 135 -16.00 -41.83 -6.37
C THR A 135 -17.25 -41.84 -5.49
N LYS A 136 -18.45 -41.62 -6.04
CA LYS A 136 -19.70 -41.67 -5.27
C LYS A 136 -20.08 -43.09 -4.83
N GLN A 137 -19.77 -44.13 -5.62
CA GLN A 137 -19.97 -45.53 -5.24
C GLN A 137 -18.95 -45.98 -4.19
N ALA A 138 -17.68 -45.58 -4.31
CA ALA A 138 -16.66 -45.82 -3.28
C ALA A 138 -17.01 -45.12 -1.97
N LEU A 139 -17.53 -43.88 -2.03
CA LEU A 139 -17.97 -43.16 -0.83
C LEU A 139 -19.22 -43.80 -0.19
N ALA A 140 -20.14 -44.37 -0.98
CA ALA A 140 -21.29 -45.10 -0.45
C ALA A 140 -20.86 -46.39 0.26
N HIS A 141 -19.99 -47.19 -0.36
CA HIS A 141 -19.46 -48.41 0.23
C HIS A 141 -18.63 -48.12 1.50
N ALA A 142 -17.92 -46.99 1.54
CA ALA A 142 -17.20 -46.53 2.73
C ALA A 142 -18.14 -46.08 3.88
N LEU A 143 -19.37 -45.65 3.59
CA LEU A 143 -20.36 -45.35 4.63
C LEU A 143 -21.07 -46.61 5.15
N GLU A 144 -21.28 -47.64 4.32
CA GLU A 144 -21.88 -48.91 4.76
C GLU A 144 -20.96 -49.72 5.70
N VAL A 145 -19.63 -49.56 5.59
CA VAL A 145 -18.63 -50.25 6.43
C VAL A 145 -18.45 -49.59 7.82
N VAL A 146 -18.98 -48.39 8.04
CA VAL A 146 -18.81 -47.62 9.30
C VAL A 146 -20.05 -47.71 10.21
N LEU A 147 -21.10 -48.45 9.81
CA LEU A 147 -22.37 -48.53 10.54
C LEU A 147 -22.89 -49.97 10.71
N GLN A 148 -22.20 -50.77 11.53
CA GLN A 148 -22.79 -51.91 12.23
C GLN A 148 -22.39 -51.87 13.71
N PRO A 149 -23.30 -52.22 14.65
CA PRO A 149 -22.99 -52.28 16.08
C PRO A 149 -22.46 -53.67 16.48
N ASP A 150 -21.56 -53.72 17.46
CA ASP A 150 -21.20 -54.96 18.14
C ASP A 150 -22.30 -55.38 19.14
N GLU A 151 -22.62 -56.67 19.18
CA GLU A 151 -23.34 -57.33 20.29
C GLU A 151 -22.48 -58.44 20.91
N GLU A 152 -22.86 -58.89 22.10
CA GLU A 152 -21.99 -59.58 23.07
C GLU A 152 -21.62 -61.03 22.70
N GLN A 153 -20.42 -61.48 23.11
CA GLN A 153 -20.29 -62.57 24.12
C GLN A 153 -18.84 -62.83 24.59
N THR A 154 -18.74 -63.55 25.72
CA THR A 154 -17.53 -64.06 26.40
C THR A 154 -17.86 -65.47 26.96
N PRO A 155 -16.95 -66.23 27.61
CA PRO A 155 -15.47 -66.28 27.61
C PRO A 155 -14.93 -67.68 27.17
N GLY A 156 -13.62 -67.95 27.22
CA GLY A 156 -13.12 -69.35 27.07
C GLY A 156 -11.59 -69.59 26.99
N GLU A 157 -11.02 -70.03 28.10
CA GLU A 157 -9.95 -71.06 28.31
C GLU A 157 -8.66 -71.16 27.44
N ASP A 158 -7.54 -70.94 28.14
CA ASP A 158 -6.15 -71.48 28.05
C ASP A 158 -6.05 -73.04 27.96
N PRO A 159 -4.85 -73.73 27.94
CA PRO A 159 -3.43 -73.30 27.84
C PRO A 159 -2.50 -74.21 26.94
N VAL A 160 -1.17 -74.10 27.14
CA VAL A 160 -0.03 -75.06 26.84
C VAL A 160 0.36 -75.38 25.37
N ALA A 161 1.62 -75.67 24.98
CA ALA A 161 2.88 -75.95 25.72
C ALA A 161 4.19 -75.73 24.91
N SER A 162 5.34 -75.64 25.64
CA SER A 162 6.69 -76.16 25.30
C SER A 162 7.50 -75.56 24.11
N ASN A 163 8.84 -75.34 24.14
CA ASN A 163 9.94 -75.78 25.03
C ASN A 163 11.20 -74.84 24.96
N ASN A 164 11.89 -74.64 26.10
CA ASN A 164 13.36 -74.74 26.36
C ASN A 164 14.39 -73.83 25.61
N ASP A 165 15.58 -73.47 26.15
CA ASP A 165 16.19 -73.52 27.51
C ASP A 165 17.46 -72.63 27.59
N GLY A 166 17.96 -72.33 28.81
CA GLY A 166 19.28 -71.70 29.09
C GLY A 166 19.18 -70.24 29.62
N GLU A 167 19.30 -69.97 30.92
CA GLU A 167 20.56 -69.69 31.68
C GLU A 167 21.34 -68.44 31.20
N LEU A 168 21.81 -67.50 32.03
CA LEU A 168 21.79 -67.22 33.49
C LEU A 168 22.10 -65.70 33.66
N SER A 169 21.96 -64.96 34.78
CA SER A 169 21.61 -65.21 36.19
C SER A 169 20.94 -63.94 36.81
N ALA A 170 20.46 -63.98 38.06
CA ALA A 170 19.66 -62.91 38.70
C ALA A 170 20.29 -62.23 39.95
N ALA A 171 19.86 -60.98 40.22
CA ALA A 171 19.79 -60.35 41.57
C ALA A 171 18.80 -59.15 41.53
N GLN A 172 17.58 -59.25 42.10
CA GLN A 172 17.14 -58.80 43.47
C GLN A 172 16.95 -57.26 43.63
N LEU A 173 16.06 -56.67 44.47
CA LEU A 173 14.83 -56.96 45.28
C LEU A 173 14.31 -55.57 45.82
N PHE A 174 13.11 -55.24 46.33
CA PHE A 174 11.74 -55.79 46.56
C PHE A 174 10.73 -54.76 45.92
N GLN A 175 9.42 -54.94 45.66
CA GLN A 175 8.23 -55.57 46.31
C GLN A 175 7.47 -54.72 47.37
N ASN A 176 6.19 -54.45 47.07
CA ASN A 176 4.97 -54.26 47.90
C ASN A 176 4.95 -53.67 49.34
N THR A 177 4.01 -52.71 49.50
CA THR A 177 3.01 -52.55 50.58
C THR A 177 3.37 -52.21 52.05
N SER A 178 2.83 -51.06 52.48
CA SER A 178 2.08 -50.83 53.74
C SER A 178 2.83 -50.59 55.07
N LYS A 179 2.07 -49.99 56.02
CA LYS A 179 2.37 -49.68 57.44
C LYS A 179 3.19 -48.41 57.70
N PHE A 180 2.93 -47.58 58.72
CA PHE A 180 1.76 -47.42 59.63
C PHE A 180 1.80 -45.98 60.23
N ARG A 181 0.97 -45.71 61.25
CA ARG A 181 0.97 -44.60 62.25
C ARG A 181 2.34 -43.97 62.64
N ASP A 182 2.45 -42.78 63.23
CA ASP A 182 1.54 -41.90 64.02
C ASP A 182 1.67 -40.41 63.57
N GLY A 183 0.94 -39.38 64.05
CA GLY A 183 -0.15 -39.26 65.04
C GLY A 183 -0.20 -37.83 65.64
N VAL A 184 -1.19 -37.57 66.51
CA VAL A 184 -1.35 -36.33 67.35
C VAL A 184 -1.73 -35.02 66.64
N GLN A 185 -3.04 -34.71 66.72
CA GLN A 185 -3.66 -33.37 66.61
C GLN A 185 -3.36 -32.53 67.90
N PRO A 186 -3.60 -31.19 67.98
CA PRO A 186 -4.93 -30.56 67.76
C PRO A 186 -4.86 -29.09 67.24
N HIS A 187 -5.89 -28.22 67.17
CA HIS A 187 -7.33 -28.23 67.55
C HIS A 187 -8.18 -27.54 66.45
N ALA A 188 -9.48 -27.85 66.42
CA ALA A 188 -10.54 -26.95 65.93
C ALA A 188 -11.35 -26.42 67.14
N PRO A 189 -12.10 -25.30 67.01
CA PRO A 189 -13.44 -25.31 66.40
C PRO A 189 -13.61 -24.18 65.35
N ALA A 190 -14.55 -24.17 64.38
CA ALA A 190 -15.93 -24.67 64.28
C ALA A 190 -16.99 -23.78 64.97
N ASP A 191 -17.83 -23.12 64.19
CA ASP A 191 -19.11 -22.53 64.63
C ASP A 191 -20.07 -22.39 63.43
N GLU A 192 -21.38 -22.35 63.68
CA GLU A 192 -22.41 -22.72 62.68
C GLU A 192 -23.45 -21.64 62.29
N ILE A 193 -23.94 -21.78 61.05
CA ILE A 193 -25.33 -21.56 60.58
C ILE A 193 -26.12 -20.30 61.05
N THR A 194 -26.33 -19.36 60.12
CA THR A 194 -27.67 -18.84 59.70
C THR A 194 -27.49 -18.02 58.41
N ARG A 195 -28.12 -18.23 57.24
CA ARG A 195 -29.52 -18.48 56.77
C ARG A 195 -30.44 -17.23 56.66
N VAL A 196 -30.78 -16.93 55.40
CA VAL A 196 -32.00 -16.26 54.85
C VAL A 196 -32.13 -14.72 54.97
N ALA A 197 -32.05 -14.04 53.81
CA ALA A 197 -32.85 -12.89 53.33
C ALA A 197 -32.19 -12.35 52.03
N GLU A 198 -32.53 -12.85 50.85
CA GLU A 198 -33.63 -12.39 49.97
C GLU A 198 -33.51 -10.98 49.34
N SER A 199 -33.24 -11.00 48.02
CA SER A 199 -33.88 -10.17 46.98
C SER A 199 -33.40 -8.72 46.63
N ASP A 200 -33.18 -8.57 45.32
CA ASP A 200 -33.67 -7.47 44.45
C ASP A 200 -32.80 -6.21 44.17
N LYS A 201 -33.07 -5.59 42.99
CA LYS A 201 -32.64 -4.26 42.48
C LYS A 201 -31.20 -4.08 41.97
N SER A 202 -30.71 -5.01 41.17
CA SER A 202 -29.54 -4.80 40.30
C SER A 202 -29.82 -3.97 39.03
N HIS A 203 -30.38 -2.76 39.13
CA HIS A 203 -30.53 -1.85 37.99
C HIS A 203 -30.53 -0.35 38.35
N ARG A 204 -29.96 0.47 37.44
CA ARG A 204 -29.82 1.94 37.45
C ARG A 204 -28.82 2.52 38.48
N ASN A 205 -27.66 2.93 37.99
CA ASN A 205 -27.37 4.37 37.89
C ASN A 205 -26.23 4.67 36.90
N LEU A 206 -26.59 5.24 35.74
CA LEU A 206 -25.65 5.85 34.79
C LEU A 206 -25.86 7.37 34.82
N GLN A 207 -25.34 8.03 35.86
CA GLN A 207 -25.16 9.48 35.88
C GLN A 207 -23.71 9.83 36.18
N LYS A 208 -23.30 11.01 35.73
CA LYS A 208 -21.91 11.43 35.61
C LYS A 208 -21.50 12.27 36.82
N THR A 209 -20.34 11.95 37.38
CA THR A 209 -19.49 12.96 38.00
C THR A 209 -18.19 13.00 37.18
N VAL A 210 -17.80 14.18 36.71
CA VAL A 210 -16.49 14.37 36.06
C VAL A 210 -15.54 14.84 37.13
N GLU A 211 -14.92 13.89 37.82
CA GLU A 211 -13.81 14.20 38.72
C GLU A 211 -12.64 14.75 37.91
N GLN A 212 -12.06 15.83 38.42
CA GLN A 212 -10.79 16.35 37.91
C GLN A 212 -9.68 15.36 38.31
N PRO A 213 -8.66 15.14 37.47
CA PRO A 213 -7.51 14.35 37.90
C PRO A 213 -6.83 15.05 39.09
N PRO A 214 -6.35 14.33 40.11
CA PRO A 214 -5.57 14.93 41.17
C PRO A 214 -4.33 15.60 40.57
N ALA A 215 -4.06 16.84 41.00
CA ALA A 215 -2.74 17.42 40.85
C ALA A 215 -1.82 16.77 41.91
N ASP A 216 -0.55 16.59 41.54
CA ASP A 216 0.56 16.09 42.37
C ASP A 216 0.76 14.56 42.50
N ASP A 217 0.18 13.75 41.60
CA ASP A 217 0.74 12.43 41.26
C ASP A 217 2.14 12.60 40.61
N LYS A 218 3.19 12.64 41.44
CA LYS A 218 4.57 12.44 40.99
C LYS A 218 4.67 11.05 40.35
N PRO A 219 5.45 10.88 39.26
CA PRO A 219 5.66 9.55 38.70
C PRO A 219 6.36 8.67 39.73
N GLU A 220 5.70 7.60 40.14
CA GLU A 220 6.24 6.56 40.99
C GLU A 220 7.50 5.96 40.31
N GLU A 221 8.67 6.08 40.95
CA GLU A 221 9.92 5.50 40.44
C GLU A 221 9.95 3.98 40.65
N ALA A 222 9.07 3.29 39.93
CA ALA A 222 9.05 1.84 39.86
C ALA A 222 10.42 1.32 39.39
N ALA A 223 11.07 0.54 40.26
CA ALA A 223 12.39 -0.03 40.01
C ALA A 223 12.42 -0.75 38.65
N ILE A 224 13.41 -0.39 37.81
CA ILE A 224 13.44 -0.82 36.41
C ILE A 224 13.66 -2.35 36.33
N PRO A 225 12.69 -3.13 35.82
CA PRO A 225 12.85 -4.58 35.74
C PRO A 225 13.92 -4.97 34.71
N PRO A 226 14.64 -6.08 34.91
CA PRO A 226 15.73 -6.51 34.03
C PRO A 226 15.25 -6.82 32.61
N PHE A 227 15.94 -6.28 31.60
CA PHE A 227 15.53 -6.38 30.20
C PHE A 227 15.54 -7.83 29.68
N ALA A 228 14.57 -8.16 28.83
CA ALA A 228 14.55 -9.43 28.13
C ALA A 228 15.64 -9.43 27.05
N HIS A 229 16.71 -10.19 27.27
CA HIS A 229 17.75 -10.39 26.26
C HIS A 229 17.26 -11.37 25.17
N ALA A 230 17.55 -11.04 23.91
CA ALA A 230 17.71 -12.04 22.86
C ALA A 230 19.06 -12.77 23.08
N PRO A 231 19.17 -14.05 22.71
CA PRO A 231 20.45 -14.75 22.79
C PRO A 231 21.50 -14.04 21.92
N LEU A 232 22.69 -13.80 22.50
CA LEU A 232 23.85 -13.19 21.82
C LEU A 232 24.20 -13.97 20.55
N HIS A 233 24.26 -15.29 20.69
CA HIS A 233 24.17 -16.26 19.61
C HIS A 233 22.82 -16.96 19.74
N GLY A 234 21.78 -16.43 19.08
CA GLY A 234 20.80 -17.35 18.50
C GLY A 234 21.60 -18.25 17.56
N SER A 235 21.46 -19.56 17.69
CA SER A 235 22.20 -20.52 16.87
C SER A 235 21.94 -20.23 15.40
N VAL A 236 22.98 -19.76 14.70
CA VAL A 236 22.91 -19.58 13.25
C VAL A 236 22.70 -20.96 12.67
N PHE A 237 21.56 -21.17 12.01
CA PHE A 237 21.15 -22.51 11.65
C PHE A 237 22.07 -23.06 10.55
N GLN A 238 23.10 -23.81 10.95
CA GLN A 238 23.87 -24.65 10.05
C GLN A 238 22.94 -25.76 9.59
N TYR A 239 22.25 -25.50 8.49
CA TYR A 239 21.43 -26.46 7.77
C TYR A 239 22.30 -27.64 7.35
N GLN A 240 22.23 -28.75 8.11
CA GLN A 240 22.54 -30.05 7.54
C GLN A 240 21.41 -30.39 6.57
N PRO A 241 21.70 -30.62 5.28
CA PRO A 241 20.65 -31.01 4.35
C PRO A 241 20.13 -32.40 4.72
N ALA A 242 18.85 -32.47 5.11
CA ALA A 242 18.04 -33.57 4.64
C ALA A 242 18.09 -33.52 3.11
N ALA A 243 18.53 -34.61 2.46
CA ALA A 243 18.57 -34.67 1.01
C ALA A 243 17.16 -34.43 0.45
N THR A 244 17.08 -33.75 -0.68
CA THR A 244 15.83 -33.49 -1.44
C THR A 244 14.68 -32.87 -0.63
N SER A 245 14.76 -31.56 -0.34
CA SER A 245 13.57 -30.75 -0.06
C SER A 245 13.40 -29.64 -1.10
N GLU A 246 12.43 -29.77 -1.99
CA GLU A 246 12.08 -28.77 -3.02
C GLU A 246 11.30 -27.56 -2.45
N HIS A 247 11.25 -27.43 -1.12
CA HIS A 247 10.26 -26.61 -0.39
C HIS A 247 10.81 -25.28 0.14
N ALA A 248 12.08 -24.95 -0.09
CA ALA A 248 12.68 -23.68 0.30
C ALA A 248 12.13 -22.52 -0.57
N ASN A 249 11.01 -21.92 -0.16
CA ASN A 249 10.34 -20.84 -0.90
C ASN A 249 11.24 -19.60 -1.17
N PHE A 250 12.25 -19.35 -0.33
CA PHE A 250 13.22 -18.26 -0.49
C PHE A 250 14.60 -18.70 0.03
N PRO A 251 15.70 -17.99 -0.33
CA PRO A 251 17.04 -18.26 0.20
C PRO A 251 17.08 -18.34 1.73
N LEU A 252 17.57 -19.48 2.23
CA LEU A 252 17.88 -19.66 3.64
C LEU A 252 19.09 -18.80 4.04
N ARG A 253 19.15 -18.45 5.33
CA ARG A 253 20.27 -17.75 5.93
C ARG A 253 21.42 -18.73 6.21
N SER A 254 22.44 -18.72 5.36
CA SER A 254 23.65 -19.55 5.54
C SER A 254 24.54 -19.10 6.71
N GLU A 255 24.56 -17.79 7.01
CA GLU A 255 25.45 -17.19 8.01
C GLU A 255 24.88 -15.86 8.57
N LEU A 256 25.57 -15.29 9.56
CA LEU A 256 25.41 -13.91 10.02
C LEU A 256 26.68 -13.12 9.72
N ALA A 257 26.59 -11.78 9.65
CA ALA A 257 27.78 -10.96 9.47
C ALA A 257 28.67 -11.00 10.73
N THR A 258 29.90 -11.51 10.59
CA THR A 258 30.80 -11.82 11.71
C THR A 258 31.00 -10.62 12.66
N PRO A 259 30.77 -10.79 13.98
CA PRO A 259 30.68 -9.66 14.90
C PRO A 259 32.06 -9.23 15.45
N ASN A 260 32.77 -8.41 14.70
CA ASN A 260 33.96 -7.72 15.24
C ASN A 260 33.58 -6.62 16.26
N ASP A 261 32.46 -5.92 16.02
CA ASP A 261 31.90 -4.90 16.90
C ASP A 261 30.37 -5.08 17.04
N GLN A 262 29.93 -5.77 18.11
CA GLN A 262 28.52 -5.85 18.48
C GLN A 262 28.18 -4.82 19.57
N HIS A 263 27.15 -4.01 19.33
CA HIS A 263 26.52 -3.15 20.34
C HIS A 263 25.07 -3.60 20.56
N MET A 264 24.49 -3.26 21.71
CA MET A 264 23.12 -3.66 22.05
C MET A 264 22.12 -2.55 21.75
N VAL A 265 21.01 -2.89 21.09
CA VAL A 265 19.87 -1.99 20.87
C VAL A 265 18.59 -2.60 21.45
N LEU A 266 17.67 -1.74 21.87
CA LEU A 266 16.34 -2.14 22.30
C LEU A 266 15.39 -2.06 21.10
N THR A 267 14.39 -2.94 21.06
CA THR A 267 13.36 -2.92 20.01
C THR A 267 11.97 -3.04 20.61
N ASN A 268 10.97 -2.51 19.92
CA ASN A 268 9.58 -2.39 20.37
C ASN A 268 8.80 -3.73 20.37
N HIS A 269 9.51 -4.84 20.52
CA HIS A 269 8.96 -6.19 20.58
C HIS A 269 9.01 -6.71 22.01
N PHE A 270 7.98 -7.45 22.40
CA PHE A 270 7.88 -8.16 23.67
C PHE A 270 7.81 -9.66 23.36
N SER A 271 8.46 -10.51 24.17
CA SER A 271 8.39 -11.97 23.95
C SER A 271 7.00 -12.48 24.36
N ILE A 272 6.42 -13.35 23.54
CA ILE A 272 5.20 -14.11 23.87
C ILE A 272 5.64 -15.53 24.21
N ASP A 273 5.25 -16.00 25.39
CA ASP A 273 5.42 -17.39 25.80
C ASP A 273 4.13 -18.18 25.48
N ILE A 274 4.27 -19.36 24.90
CA ILE A 274 3.17 -20.20 24.42
C ILE A 274 3.41 -21.63 24.90
N PRO A 275 2.56 -22.16 25.81
CA PRO A 275 2.67 -23.55 26.28
C PRO A 275 2.57 -24.60 25.17
N GLN A 276 2.94 -25.83 25.47
CA GLN A 276 2.79 -26.97 24.55
C GLN A 276 1.35 -27.46 24.49
N GLY A 277 0.92 -27.97 23.33
CA GLY A 277 -0.42 -28.50 23.09
C GLY A 277 -1.53 -27.45 23.01
N VAL A 278 -1.20 -26.19 22.70
CA VAL A 278 -2.18 -25.10 22.60
C VAL A 278 -2.68 -24.96 21.17
N SER A 279 -3.95 -25.28 20.92
CA SER A 279 -4.57 -25.17 19.59
C SER A 279 -5.74 -24.19 19.53
N LEU A 280 -5.81 -23.41 18.45
CA LEU A 280 -6.88 -22.44 18.17
C LEU A 280 -7.84 -22.97 17.09
N TYR A 281 -9.14 -23.00 17.39
CA TYR A 281 -10.15 -23.56 16.49
C TYR A 281 -10.83 -22.43 15.70
N GLU A 282 -10.68 -22.42 14.38
CA GLU A 282 -11.28 -21.41 13.49
C GLU A 282 -12.64 -21.85 12.94
N TYR A 283 -13.61 -20.96 13.09
CA TYR A 283 -14.97 -21.06 12.58
C TYR A 283 -15.29 -19.85 11.69
N HIS A 284 -15.98 -20.06 10.56
CA HIS A 284 -16.48 -18.98 9.71
C HIS A 284 -17.99 -18.80 9.90
N VAL A 285 -18.42 -17.53 9.86
CA VAL A 285 -19.83 -17.12 9.98
C VAL A 285 -20.37 -16.81 8.58
N ASN A 286 -21.08 -17.79 8.03
CA ASN A 286 -21.73 -17.77 6.73
C ASN A 286 -23.17 -17.22 6.85
N GLY A 287 -23.89 -17.06 5.73
CA GLY A 287 -25.22 -16.44 5.69
C GLY A 287 -25.26 -14.90 5.85
N ILE A 288 -24.15 -14.23 6.20
CA ILE A 288 -24.09 -12.77 6.33
C ILE A 288 -24.36 -12.09 4.96
N PRO A 289 -25.37 -11.19 4.83
CA PRO A 289 -25.71 -10.58 3.55
C PRO A 289 -24.54 -9.85 2.88
N ALA A 290 -24.30 -10.12 1.59
CA ALA A 290 -23.13 -9.59 0.86
C ALA A 290 -23.03 -8.05 0.86
N LYS A 291 -24.17 -7.34 0.84
CA LYS A 291 -24.25 -5.87 0.90
C LYS A 291 -24.20 -5.30 2.35
N ALA A 292 -24.00 -6.12 3.39
CA ALA A 292 -23.97 -5.67 4.77
C ALA A 292 -22.72 -4.82 5.11
N THR A 293 -22.93 -3.66 5.72
CA THR A 293 -21.85 -2.78 6.19
C THR A 293 -21.06 -3.44 7.33
N ARG A 294 -19.77 -3.09 7.52
CA ARG A 294 -18.95 -3.63 8.63
C ARG A 294 -19.58 -3.41 10.02
N ALA A 295 -20.37 -2.35 10.19
CA ALA A 295 -21.16 -2.15 11.40
C ALA A 295 -22.26 -3.22 11.56
N LYS A 296 -23.07 -3.47 10.51
CA LYS A 296 -24.08 -4.53 10.55
C LYS A 296 -23.46 -5.93 10.72
N LYS A 297 -22.32 -6.22 10.08
CA LYS A 297 -21.59 -7.48 10.29
C LYS A 297 -21.18 -7.67 11.76
N ARG A 298 -20.61 -6.63 12.39
CA ARG A 298 -20.29 -6.67 13.83
C ARG A 298 -21.53 -6.91 14.69
N THR A 299 -22.62 -6.17 14.47
CA THR A 299 -23.87 -6.38 15.24
C THR A 299 -24.40 -7.80 15.08
N MET A 300 -24.46 -8.33 13.86
CA MET A 300 -24.97 -9.69 13.62
C MET A 300 -24.09 -10.79 14.26
N ILE A 301 -22.76 -10.64 14.26
CA ILE A 301 -21.86 -11.62 14.89
C ILE A 301 -21.89 -11.53 16.42
N LEU A 302 -22.06 -10.34 17.01
CA LEU A 302 -22.22 -10.19 18.45
C LEU A 302 -23.59 -10.70 18.93
N ASP A 303 -24.67 -10.36 18.22
CA ASP A 303 -26.02 -10.88 18.49
C ASP A 303 -26.05 -12.42 18.41
N MET A 304 -25.27 -13.03 17.51
CA MET A 304 -25.07 -14.49 17.44
C MET A 304 -24.39 -15.08 18.69
N ILE A 305 -23.40 -14.38 19.26
CA ILE A 305 -22.68 -14.80 20.47
C ILE A 305 -23.54 -14.57 21.73
N GLU A 306 -24.43 -13.59 21.70
CA GLU A 306 -25.34 -13.23 22.80
C GLU A 306 -26.60 -14.14 22.87
N HIS A 307 -27.03 -14.73 21.75
CA HIS A 307 -28.25 -15.54 21.66
C HIS A 307 -28.02 -17.05 21.48
N ASP A 308 -26.76 -17.49 21.34
CA ASP A 308 -26.40 -18.92 21.34
C ASP A 308 -25.87 -19.36 22.71
N ASP A 309 -26.43 -20.44 23.22
CA ASP A 309 -26.18 -20.94 24.57
C ASP A 309 -24.72 -21.37 24.81
N LEU A 310 -24.05 -21.93 23.80
CA LEU A 310 -22.65 -22.38 23.92
C LEU A 310 -21.68 -21.23 23.70
N LEU A 311 -21.93 -20.39 22.69
CA LEU A 311 -21.12 -19.19 22.44
C LEU A 311 -21.19 -18.21 23.62
N TRP A 312 -22.36 -18.07 24.27
CA TRP A 312 -22.51 -17.23 25.45
C TRP A 312 -21.80 -17.82 26.67
N LYS A 313 -21.88 -19.14 26.89
CA LYS A 313 -21.14 -19.83 27.96
C LYS A 313 -19.61 -19.75 27.73
N LYS A 314 -19.16 -19.86 26.48
CA LYS A 314 -17.74 -19.76 26.07
C LYS A 314 -17.28 -18.35 25.64
N ARG A 315 -18.07 -17.29 25.87
CA ARG A 315 -17.79 -15.90 25.43
C ARG A 315 -16.41 -15.34 25.86
N ASP A 316 -15.85 -15.89 26.91
CA ASP A 316 -14.56 -15.51 27.50
C ASP A 316 -13.37 -16.31 26.89
N THR A 317 -13.65 -17.44 26.26
CA THR A 317 -12.69 -18.31 25.54
C THR A 317 -12.85 -18.29 24.02
N ILE A 318 -13.71 -17.42 23.47
CA ILE A 318 -13.82 -17.14 22.02
C ILE A 318 -13.43 -15.70 21.69
N ALA A 319 -12.94 -15.50 20.47
CA ALA A 319 -12.56 -14.20 19.90
C ALA A 319 -13.12 -14.05 18.48
N THR A 320 -13.24 -12.82 17.95
CA THR A 320 -13.77 -12.60 16.61
C THR A 320 -13.19 -11.36 15.92
N ASP A 321 -13.05 -11.41 14.60
CA ASP A 321 -12.69 -10.25 13.77
C ASP A 321 -13.88 -9.28 13.52
N CYS A 322 -15.08 -9.66 13.99
CA CYS A 322 -16.35 -8.96 13.77
C CYS A 322 -16.73 -8.77 12.29
N GLN A 323 -16.28 -9.65 11.39
CA GLN A 323 -16.63 -9.61 9.96
C GLN A 323 -16.97 -10.97 9.36
N LYS A 324 -16.23 -12.02 9.74
CA LYS A 324 -16.49 -13.42 9.32
C LYS A 324 -15.89 -14.52 10.20
N LYS A 325 -14.87 -14.26 11.04
CA LYS A 325 -14.17 -15.30 11.81
C LYS A 325 -14.62 -15.32 13.28
N ILE A 326 -14.78 -16.51 13.84
CA ILE A 326 -14.70 -16.78 15.28
C ILE A 326 -13.51 -17.73 15.51
N ILE A 327 -12.70 -17.44 16.52
CA ILE A 327 -11.57 -18.26 16.98
C ILE A 327 -11.92 -18.73 18.39
N SER A 328 -11.73 -20.01 18.70
CA SER A 328 -12.06 -20.60 20.00
C SER A 328 -10.86 -21.31 20.63
N VAL A 329 -10.74 -21.23 21.96
CA VAL A 329 -9.90 -22.14 22.74
C VAL A 329 -10.67 -23.43 22.97
N GLY A 330 -10.21 -24.52 22.37
CA GLY A 330 -10.95 -25.78 22.29
C GLY A 330 -12.15 -25.74 21.32
N PRO A 331 -12.71 -26.91 20.94
CA PRO A 331 -13.79 -27.00 19.97
C PRO A 331 -15.12 -26.42 20.50
N LEU A 332 -15.96 -25.95 19.58
CA LEU A 332 -17.33 -25.49 19.83
C LEU A 332 -18.32 -26.56 19.34
N TYR A 333 -18.34 -26.77 18.02
CA TYR A 333 -19.20 -27.72 17.32
C TYR A 333 -18.38 -28.48 16.27
N SER A 334 -18.76 -29.73 16.01
CA SER A 334 -18.35 -30.54 14.86
C SER A 334 -19.06 -30.09 13.58
N ASP A 335 -20.38 -29.97 13.68
CA ASP A 335 -21.29 -29.79 12.54
C ASP A 335 -21.74 -28.33 12.37
N VAL A 336 -22.23 -27.99 11.18
CA VAL A 336 -22.70 -26.64 10.84
C VAL A 336 -23.93 -26.27 11.68
N GLN A 337 -23.83 -25.23 12.49
CA GLN A 337 -24.93 -24.73 13.31
C GLN A 337 -25.65 -23.56 12.66
N ILE A 338 -26.99 -23.52 12.75
CA ILE A 338 -27.83 -22.45 12.17
C ILE A 338 -28.39 -21.56 13.30
N ILE A 339 -27.63 -20.53 13.66
CA ILE A 339 -27.95 -19.60 14.75
C ILE A 339 -28.80 -18.45 14.20
N HIS A 340 -29.92 -18.15 14.86
CA HIS A 340 -30.93 -17.23 14.36
C HIS A 340 -30.85 -15.84 15.02
N VAL A 341 -30.22 -14.88 14.33
CA VAL A 341 -29.94 -13.52 14.84
C VAL A 341 -31.01 -12.49 14.49
N ASN A 342 -31.09 -11.43 15.28
CA ASN A 342 -31.99 -10.31 15.07
C ASN A 342 -31.59 -9.46 13.84
N ASN A 343 -32.39 -9.48 12.77
CA ASN A 343 -32.09 -8.74 11.54
C ASN A 343 -32.40 -7.23 11.66
N TYR A 344 -31.64 -6.52 12.48
CA TYR A 344 -31.73 -5.06 12.61
C TYR A 344 -31.60 -4.37 11.24
N SER A 345 -32.74 -3.91 10.72
CA SER A 345 -32.88 -3.26 9.43
C SER A 345 -33.48 -1.87 9.65
N PRO A 346 -32.72 -0.78 9.42
CA PRO A 346 -33.21 0.57 9.71
C PRO A 346 -34.37 0.96 8.77
N GLY A 347 -35.62 0.83 9.26
CA GLY A 347 -36.81 1.31 8.55
C GLY A 347 -38.04 0.41 8.69
N THR A 348 -37.88 -0.90 8.87
CA THR A 348 -39.01 -1.84 8.99
C THR A 348 -39.70 -1.68 10.35
N ARG A 349 -40.94 -1.19 10.34
CA ARG A 349 -41.90 -1.40 11.44
C ARG A 349 -42.42 -2.84 11.37
N GLY A 350 -42.49 -3.52 12.51
CA GLY A 350 -42.90 -4.92 12.61
C GLY A 350 -41.75 -5.85 12.99
N GLN A 351 -42.13 -6.95 13.66
CA GLN A 351 -41.28 -7.98 14.30
C GLN A 351 -39.87 -8.15 13.70
N ALA A 352 -38.86 -8.21 14.59
CA ALA A 352 -37.49 -8.53 14.24
C ALA A 352 -37.42 -9.88 13.52
N LYS A 353 -37.30 -9.85 12.18
CA LYS A 353 -37.14 -11.06 11.38
C LYS A 353 -35.85 -11.75 11.81
N LYS A 354 -35.95 -12.95 12.37
CA LYS A 354 -34.78 -13.79 12.62
C LYS A 354 -34.09 -14.10 11.28
N HIS A 355 -32.79 -13.92 11.24
CA HIS A 355 -31.95 -14.19 10.06
C HIS A 355 -30.99 -15.34 10.41
N PRO A 356 -30.98 -16.44 9.64
CA PRO A 356 -30.07 -17.55 9.90
C PRO A 356 -28.62 -17.15 9.56
N LEU A 357 -27.72 -17.39 10.50
CA LEU A 357 -26.28 -17.44 10.26
C LEU A 357 -25.80 -18.87 10.44
N GLU A 358 -24.91 -19.28 9.56
CA GLU A 358 -24.29 -20.61 9.59
C GLU A 358 -22.91 -20.49 10.24
N LEU A 359 -22.69 -21.20 11.35
CA LEU A 359 -21.37 -21.33 11.96
C LEU A 359 -20.73 -22.63 11.49
N THR A 360 -19.64 -22.53 10.75
CA THR A 360 -18.96 -23.67 10.10
C THR A 360 -17.54 -23.80 10.65
N PHE A 361 -17.14 -24.99 11.12
CA PHE A 361 -15.74 -25.29 11.43
C PHE A 361 -14.87 -25.25 10.17
N VAL A 362 -13.64 -24.73 10.27
CA VAL A 362 -12.73 -24.57 9.12
C VAL A 362 -11.37 -25.19 9.34
N ALA A 363 -10.76 -24.96 10.51
CA ALA A 363 -9.42 -25.48 10.82
C ALA A 363 -9.17 -25.56 12.32
N CYS A 364 -8.31 -26.49 12.74
CA CYS A 364 -7.61 -26.40 14.01
C CYS A 364 -6.18 -25.97 13.74
N HIS A 365 -5.74 -24.90 14.41
CA HIS A 365 -4.43 -24.29 14.26
C HIS A 365 -3.58 -24.66 15.47
N ASP A 366 -2.64 -25.59 15.31
CA ASP A 366 -1.72 -25.96 16.39
C ASP A 366 -0.62 -24.90 16.53
N LEU A 367 -0.41 -24.38 17.75
CA LEU A 367 0.65 -23.43 18.03
C LEU A 367 1.98 -24.11 18.34
N ASP A 368 2.02 -25.44 18.48
CA ASP A 368 3.26 -26.20 18.55
C ASP A 368 4.02 -26.10 17.22
N ASP A 369 3.33 -26.12 16.07
CA ASP A 369 3.93 -25.87 14.75
C ASP A 369 4.54 -24.45 14.63
N LEU A 370 3.93 -23.47 15.29
CA LEU A 370 4.48 -22.11 15.37
C LEU A 370 5.72 -22.06 16.28
N ARG A 371 5.71 -22.79 17.41
CA ARG A 371 6.86 -22.93 18.31
C ARG A 371 8.04 -23.60 17.58
N ASP A 372 7.78 -24.74 16.95
CA ASP A 372 8.75 -25.49 16.14
C ASP A 372 9.40 -24.60 15.07
N PHE A 373 8.62 -23.76 14.38
CA PHE A 373 9.17 -22.83 13.38
C PHE A 373 10.03 -21.71 14.01
N VAL A 374 9.60 -21.08 15.10
CA VAL A 374 10.40 -19.99 15.71
C VAL A 374 11.67 -20.49 16.37
N GLU A 375 11.67 -21.73 16.88
CA GLU A 375 12.85 -22.43 17.41
C GLU A 375 13.77 -22.99 16.30
N GLY A 376 13.32 -22.97 15.04
CA GLY A 376 14.07 -23.51 13.89
C GLY A 376 13.98 -25.03 13.73
N ARG A 377 13.17 -25.73 14.54
CA ARG A 377 12.87 -27.16 14.38
C ARG A 377 12.13 -27.46 13.06
N LYS A 378 11.51 -26.45 12.43
CA LYS A 378 10.95 -26.51 11.06
C LYS A 378 11.50 -25.36 10.18
N ASN A 379 11.89 -25.69 8.95
CA ASN A 379 12.45 -24.72 7.97
C ASN A 379 11.38 -23.86 7.26
N TYR A 380 10.11 -24.25 7.34
CA TYR A 380 8.97 -23.53 6.78
C TYR A 380 7.80 -23.59 7.77
N PHE A 381 6.83 -22.69 7.58
CA PHE A 381 5.64 -22.59 8.41
C PHE A 381 4.42 -22.47 7.49
N GLU A 382 3.65 -23.55 7.42
CA GLU A 382 2.55 -23.67 6.46
C GLU A 382 1.32 -22.88 6.93
N ASP A 383 1.02 -22.98 8.24
CA ASP A 383 -0.16 -22.39 8.85
C ASP A 383 0.01 -20.90 9.19
N LEU A 384 0.19 -20.08 8.16
CA LEU A 384 0.15 -18.62 8.27
C LEU A 384 -1.18 -18.10 8.87
N ALA A 385 -2.25 -18.91 8.89
CA ALA A 385 -3.53 -18.54 9.47
C ALA A 385 -3.53 -18.63 11.02
N ALA A 386 -2.75 -19.52 11.63
CA ALA A 386 -2.54 -19.58 13.08
C ALA A 386 -2.07 -18.24 13.68
N VAL A 387 -1.18 -17.53 12.98
CA VAL A 387 -0.71 -16.20 13.40
C VAL A 387 -1.84 -15.16 13.33
N ASP A 388 -2.73 -15.24 12.34
CA ASP A 388 -3.92 -14.39 12.24
C ASP A 388 -4.97 -14.74 13.32
N ALA A 389 -5.15 -16.04 13.62
CA ALA A 389 -6.01 -16.52 14.70
C ALA A 389 -5.51 -16.04 16.08
N LEU A 390 -4.22 -16.15 16.36
CA LEU A 390 -3.60 -15.65 17.59
C LEU A 390 -3.68 -14.11 17.68
N ASN A 391 -3.53 -13.39 16.57
CA ASN A 391 -3.79 -11.94 16.52
C ASN A 391 -5.24 -11.58 16.89
N ILE A 392 -6.23 -12.41 16.51
CA ILE A 392 -7.64 -12.23 16.88
C ILE A 392 -7.85 -12.54 18.38
N ALA A 393 -7.26 -13.61 18.90
CA ALA A 393 -7.29 -13.95 20.33
C ALA A 393 -6.68 -12.84 21.21
N LEU A 394 -5.46 -12.38 20.89
CA LEU A 394 -4.83 -11.26 21.61
C LEU A 394 -5.63 -9.95 21.47
N SER A 395 -6.35 -9.75 20.35
CA SER A 395 -7.24 -8.59 20.20
C SER A 395 -8.42 -8.62 21.17
N LYS A 396 -9.01 -9.81 21.44
CA LYS A 396 -10.09 -10.00 22.43
C LYS A 396 -9.62 -9.61 23.83
N ALA A 397 -8.43 -10.08 24.23
CA ALA A 397 -7.78 -9.70 25.49
C ALA A 397 -7.53 -8.18 25.64
N VAL A 398 -7.28 -7.45 24.55
CA VAL A 398 -7.23 -5.97 24.59
C VAL A 398 -8.64 -5.39 24.78
N THR A 399 -9.65 -5.88 24.07
CA THR A 399 -10.98 -5.23 24.03
C THR A 399 -11.89 -5.53 25.22
N ASP A 400 -11.74 -6.69 25.86
CA ASP A 400 -12.60 -7.10 26.97
C ASP A 400 -12.47 -6.16 28.17
N ASN A 401 -13.60 -5.62 28.65
CA ASN A 401 -13.68 -4.76 29.83
C ASN A 401 -12.72 -3.55 29.80
N ASN A 402 -12.45 -2.99 28.60
CA ASN A 402 -11.50 -1.90 28.39
C ASN A 402 -12.19 -0.53 28.17
N ASP A 403 -12.32 0.25 29.24
CA ASP A 403 -12.75 1.65 29.21
C ASP A 403 -11.64 2.59 28.66
N ARG A 404 -10.36 2.20 28.79
CA ARG A 404 -9.20 3.02 28.43
C ARG A 404 -9.00 3.13 26.92
N ALA A 405 -9.25 2.07 26.16
CA ALA A 405 -8.96 2.01 24.73
C ALA A 405 -10.09 1.39 23.87
N PHE A 406 -10.09 1.72 22.56
CA PHE A 406 -11.01 1.17 21.58
C PHE A 406 -10.31 0.70 20.30
N GLN A 407 -10.77 -0.40 19.72
CA GLN A 407 -10.17 -1.01 18.53
C GLN A 407 -10.66 -0.34 17.23
N VAL A 408 -9.76 -0.15 16.25
CA VAL A 408 -10.11 0.29 14.88
C VAL A 408 -9.34 -0.52 13.83
N GLY A 409 -10.05 -1.43 13.17
CA GLY A 409 -9.42 -2.52 12.40
C GLY A 409 -9.21 -3.71 13.33
N ASN A 410 -8.13 -4.46 13.15
CA ASN A 410 -7.82 -5.62 14.00
C ASN A 410 -6.65 -5.26 14.94
N THR A 411 -5.53 -4.77 14.37
CA THR A 411 -4.24 -4.55 15.06
C THR A 411 -4.00 -3.14 15.62
N ARG A 412 -5.03 -2.32 15.85
CA ARG A 412 -4.87 -0.93 16.33
C ARG A 412 -5.90 -0.56 17.40
N PHE A 413 -5.42 -0.01 18.50
CA PHE A 413 -6.18 0.30 19.70
C PHE A 413 -5.89 1.75 20.11
N TYR A 414 -6.91 2.61 20.15
CA TYR A 414 -6.78 4.04 20.38
C TYR A 414 -7.16 4.38 21.82
N TYR A 415 -6.30 5.15 22.51
CA TYR A 415 -6.47 5.49 23.92
C TYR A 415 -7.43 6.67 24.07
N ARG A 416 -8.54 6.49 24.80
CA ARG A 416 -9.65 7.47 24.86
C ARG A 416 -9.24 8.80 25.47
N LYS A 417 -8.32 8.82 26.45
CA LYS A 417 -7.74 10.05 27.02
C LYS A 417 -6.54 10.59 26.20
N GLY A 418 -6.12 9.89 25.15
CA GLY A 418 -4.93 10.20 24.34
C GLY A 418 -5.11 11.25 23.23
N TRP A 419 -6.10 12.14 23.33
CA TRP A 419 -6.47 13.07 22.26
C TRP A 419 -5.80 14.44 22.35
N LYS A 420 -5.73 15.15 21.22
CA LYS A 420 -5.35 16.58 21.11
C LYS A 420 -6.09 17.25 19.95
N THR A 421 -6.60 18.46 20.16
CA THR A 421 -7.23 19.29 19.12
C THR A 421 -6.25 19.59 17.98
N LEU A 422 -6.73 19.56 16.73
CA LEU A 422 -5.93 19.87 15.54
C LEU A 422 -6.12 21.35 15.16
N GLN A 423 -5.53 22.28 15.90
CA GLN A 423 -5.59 23.73 15.59
C GLN A 423 -4.31 24.46 16.01
N ASP A 424 -4.14 25.71 15.56
CA ASP A 424 -3.07 26.58 16.08
C ASP A 424 -3.38 26.99 17.53
N PRO A 425 -2.47 26.79 18.50
CA PRO A 425 -2.63 27.30 19.86
C PRO A 425 -2.82 28.82 19.94
N LYS A 426 -2.41 29.58 18.91
CA LYS A 426 -2.52 31.05 18.85
C LYS A 426 -3.84 31.56 18.26
N PHE A 427 -4.64 30.69 17.64
CA PHE A 427 -5.93 31.06 17.04
C PHE A 427 -7.03 30.14 17.59
N PRO A 428 -7.66 30.50 18.73
CA PRO A 428 -8.44 29.54 19.53
C PRO A 428 -9.73 29.01 18.89
N VAL A 429 -10.22 29.58 17.78
CA VAL A 429 -11.59 29.38 17.28
C VAL A 429 -11.62 28.89 15.83
N GLY A 430 -12.30 27.77 15.60
CA GLY A 430 -12.88 27.39 14.31
C GLY A 430 -11.99 26.61 13.32
N GLU A 431 -10.67 26.79 13.29
CA GLU A 431 -9.83 26.20 12.23
C GLU A 431 -9.75 24.66 12.26
N GLY A 432 -10.05 24.00 13.38
CA GLY A 432 -9.86 22.55 13.57
C GLY A 432 -10.75 21.63 12.75
N ALA A 433 -11.65 22.16 11.91
CA ALA A 433 -12.52 21.42 11.00
C ALA A 433 -13.38 20.31 11.64
N GLY A 434 -13.67 20.43 12.94
CA GLY A 434 -14.33 19.40 13.75
C GLY A 434 -13.51 18.13 13.97
N LEU A 435 -12.19 18.19 13.84
CA LEU A 435 -11.29 17.04 13.97
C LEU A 435 -10.36 17.15 15.18
N ILE A 436 -10.14 16.01 15.83
CA ILE A 436 -9.11 15.82 16.86
C ILE A 436 -8.11 14.76 16.37
N SER A 437 -6.88 14.84 16.85
CA SER A 437 -5.94 13.71 16.77
C SER A 437 -6.11 12.83 18.01
N VAL A 438 -5.99 11.51 17.84
CA VAL A 438 -6.02 10.53 18.95
C VAL A 438 -4.83 9.61 18.83
N ARG A 439 -4.07 9.47 19.92
CA ARG A 439 -2.97 8.52 20.08
C ARG A 439 -3.53 7.10 20.30
N GLY A 440 -2.80 6.11 19.80
CA GLY A 440 -3.08 4.72 20.05
C GLY A 440 -1.84 3.86 19.92
N TYR A 441 -2.04 2.57 19.96
CA TYR A 441 -1.02 1.54 19.88
C TYR A 441 -1.40 0.56 18.77
N TYR A 442 -0.46 0.31 17.88
CA TYR A 442 -0.47 -0.90 17.07
C TYR A 442 0.01 -2.05 17.94
N SER A 443 -0.61 -3.22 17.80
CA SER A 443 -0.15 -4.48 18.37
C SER A 443 -0.38 -5.59 17.34
N ALA A 444 0.63 -6.42 17.09
CA ALA A 444 0.50 -7.63 16.27
C ALA A 444 1.56 -8.68 16.63
N VAL A 445 1.20 -9.95 16.48
CA VAL A 445 2.13 -11.09 16.56
C VAL A 445 3.09 -11.10 15.38
N LYS A 446 4.35 -11.48 15.62
CA LYS A 446 5.34 -11.82 14.59
C LYS A 446 6.12 -13.08 15.02
N PRO A 447 6.21 -14.15 14.20
CA PRO A 447 7.23 -15.18 14.39
C PRO A 447 8.62 -14.59 14.12
N ALA A 448 9.58 -14.89 14.99
CA ALA A 448 10.95 -14.42 14.86
C ALA A 448 11.97 -15.46 15.33
N MET A 449 13.23 -15.27 14.94
CA MET A 449 14.34 -16.15 15.32
C MET A 449 14.41 -16.37 16.85
N GLY A 450 14.12 -17.60 17.27
CA GLY A 450 14.19 -18.08 18.65
C GLY A 450 13.03 -17.66 19.56
N ARG A 451 11.90 -17.12 19.05
CA ARG A 451 10.68 -16.82 19.83
C ARG A 451 9.54 -16.21 19.01
N THR A 452 8.31 -16.41 19.48
CA THR A 452 7.14 -15.61 19.06
C THR A 452 7.17 -14.24 19.75
N LEU A 453 6.87 -13.17 18.99
CA LEU A 453 6.96 -11.78 19.46
C LEU A 453 5.64 -11.01 19.30
N LEU A 454 5.42 -10.05 20.20
CA LEU A 454 4.40 -9.01 20.07
C LEU A 454 5.06 -7.68 19.69
N ASN A 455 4.81 -7.17 18.48
CA ASN A 455 5.30 -5.87 18.02
C ASN A 455 4.31 -4.76 18.44
N VAL A 456 4.71 -3.91 19.40
CA VAL A 456 3.87 -2.82 19.91
C VAL A 456 4.47 -1.46 19.57
N ASN A 457 3.78 -0.60 18.84
CA ASN A 457 4.30 0.74 18.49
C ASN A 457 3.21 1.82 18.50
N THR A 458 3.55 3.05 18.89
CA THR A 458 2.56 4.15 18.90
C THR A 458 2.05 4.47 17.48
N VAL A 459 0.75 4.73 17.39
CA VAL A 459 0.07 5.27 16.21
C VAL A 459 -0.67 6.55 16.60
N THR A 460 -1.05 7.35 15.60
CA THR A 460 -1.86 8.56 15.80
C THR A 460 -2.71 8.77 14.55
N SER A 461 -3.98 9.14 14.71
CA SER A 461 -4.89 9.35 13.58
C SER A 461 -5.92 10.44 13.88
N ALA A 462 -6.64 10.90 12.86
CA ALA A 462 -7.72 11.86 13.04
C ALA A 462 -9.05 11.17 13.37
N PHE A 463 -9.82 11.78 14.26
CA PHE A 463 -11.15 11.38 14.67
C PHE A 463 -12.06 12.60 14.64
N TYR A 464 -13.36 12.39 14.47
CA TYR A 464 -14.34 13.47 14.62
C TYR A 464 -14.45 13.87 16.09
N LYS A 465 -14.49 15.17 16.35
CA LYS A 465 -14.70 15.75 17.68
C LYS A 465 -16.12 15.42 18.13
N SER A 466 -16.26 14.88 19.35
CA SER A 466 -17.57 14.63 19.98
C SER A 466 -18.17 15.95 20.46
N GLN A 467 -19.04 16.56 19.65
CA GLN A 467 -19.68 17.86 19.90
C GLN A 467 -21.07 17.92 19.25
N LYS A 468 -21.89 18.94 19.56
CA LYS A 468 -23.17 19.13 18.87
C LYS A 468 -22.97 19.43 17.39
N VAL A 469 -23.94 19.05 16.55
CA VAL A 469 -23.86 19.38 15.11
C VAL A 469 -23.95 20.90 14.89
N SER A 470 -24.65 21.64 15.74
CA SER A 470 -24.63 23.12 15.74
C SER A 470 -23.27 23.71 16.17
N GLU A 471 -22.54 23.06 17.08
CA GLU A 471 -21.17 23.47 17.45
C GLU A 471 -20.19 23.22 16.30
N TYR A 472 -20.32 22.07 15.62
CA TYR A 472 -19.59 21.78 14.37
C TYR A 472 -19.92 22.79 13.26
N PHE A 473 -21.20 23.17 13.10
CA PHE A 473 -21.56 24.22 12.14
C PHE A 473 -21.01 25.60 12.54
N LYS A 474 -21.01 25.98 13.84
CA LYS A 474 -20.35 27.20 14.32
C LYS A 474 -18.84 27.19 13.97
N GLU A 475 -18.13 26.07 14.17
CA GLU A 475 -16.71 25.91 13.77
C GLU A 475 -16.51 26.07 12.25
N ILE A 476 -17.22 25.30 11.43
CA ILE A 476 -17.04 25.28 9.97
C ILE A 476 -17.53 26.57 9.30
N PHE A 477 -18.74 27.03 9.63
CA PHE A 477 -19.37 28.13 8.90
C PHE A 477 -18.78 29.48 9.31
N GLY A 478 -18.24 29.61 10.54
CA GLY A 478 -17.49 30.78 10.98
C GLY A 478 -16.08 30.87 10.38
N SER A 479 -15.34 29.76 10.30
CA SER A 479 -13.94 29.77 9.84
C SER A 479 -13.77 29.66 8.31
N MET A 480 -14.62 28.89 7.62
CA MET A 480 -14.45 28.61 6.21
C MET A 480 -14.75 29.83 5.33
N LYS A 481 -13.89 30.09 4.34
CA LYS A 481 -14.16 31.05 3.26
C LYS A 481 -14.89 30.34 2.12
N GLY A 482 -15.92 30.99 1.57
CA GLY A 482 -16.79 30.44 0.52
C GLY A 482 -18.25 30.80 0.74
N SER A 483 -19.10 30.47 -0.23
CA SER A 483 -20.55 30.62 -0.15
C SER A 483 -21.18 29.66 0.88
N LEU A 484 -22.42 29.94 1.29
CA LEU A 484 -23.19 29.07 2.18
C LEU A 484 -23.40 27.67 1.59
N ALA A 485 -23.55 27.58 0.26
CA ALA A 485 -23.70 26.30 -0.45
C ALA A 485 -22.42 25.46 -0.42
N GLU A 486 -21.24 26.07 -0.59
CA GLU A 486 -19.95 25.38 -0.46
C GLU A 486 -19.70 24.90 0.97
N LYS A 487 -20.00 25.75 1.97
CA LYS A 487 -19.93 25.40 3.40
C LYS A 487 -20.83 24.22 3.75
N LYS A 488 -22.09 24.24 3.28
CA LYS A 488 -23.02 23.11 3.43
C LYS A 488 -22.47 21.85 2.76
N ARG A 489 -22.03 21.92 1.50
CA ARG A 489 -21.51 20.77 0.75
C ARG A 489 -20.28 20.15 1.41
N PHE A 490 -19.39 20.96 1.98
CA PHE A 490 -18.26 20.49 2.78
C PHE A 490 -18.72 19.82 4.07
N ALA A 491 -19.62 20.47 4.83
CA ALA A 491 -20.14 19.92 6.07
C ALA A 491 -20.88 18.59 5.86
N GLU A 492 -21.69 18.48 4.81
CA GLU A 492 -22.38 17.24 4.42
C GLU A 492 -21.40 16.13 4.02
N ALA A 493 -20.35 16.45 3.25
CA ALA A 493 -19.32 15.48 2.87
C ALA A 493 -18.45 14.99 4.06
N HIS A 494 -18.32 15.79 5.12
CA HIS A 494 -17.67 15.40 6.38
C HIS A 494 -18.61 14.60 7.30
N LEU A 495 -19.89 14.99 7.42
CA LEU A 495 -20.81 14.43 8.40
C LEU A 495 -21.61 13.22 7.91
N ALA A 496 -21.74 13.01 6.59
CA ALA A 496 -22.53 11.90 6.05
C ALA A 496 -21.93 10.53 6.45
N ASN A 497 -22.80 9.61 6.84
CA ASN A 497 -22.52 8.28 7.39
C ASN A 497 -21.90 8.28 8.81
N LEU A 498 -21.81 9.42 9.50
CA LEU A 498 -21.43 9.43 10.91
C LEU A 498 -22.60 9.05 11.81
N ARG A 499 -22.27 8.39 12.92
CA ARG A 499 -23.20 8.17 14.03
C ARG A 499 -23.38 9.49 14.79
N VAL A 500 -24.63 9.84 15.04
CA VAL A 500 -25.07 10.98 15.85
C VAL A 500 -26.06 10.49 16.91
N TYR A 501 -26.04 11.10 18.09
CA TYR A 501 -26.89 10.75 19.21
C TYR A 501 -27.95 11.85 19.42
N VAL A 502 -29.22 11.46 19.49
CA VAL A 502 -30.32 12.35 19.85
C VAL A 502 -30.19 12.70 21.33
N ASN A 503 -29.76 13.94 21.61
CA ASN A 503 -29.30 14.34 22.94
C ASN A 503 -30.43 14.65 23.94
N PHE A 504 -31.68 14.66 23.48
CA PHE A 504 -32.89 14.82 24.28
C PHE A 504 -33.75 13.54 24.32
N GLU A 505 -34.73 13.49 25.21
CA GLU A 505 -35.65 12.36 25.35
C GLU A 505 -36.92 12.54 24.50
N ARG A 506 -37.32 11.48 23.81
CA ARG A 506 -38.50 11.47 22.95
C ARG A 506 -39.69 10.89 23.69
N LYS A 507 -40.87 11.44 23.39
CA LYS A 507 -42.16 10.86 23.78
C LYS A 507 -42.35 9.56 23.00
N GLN A 508 -42.84 8.51 23.64
CA GLN A 508 -43.11 7.23 22.97
C GLN A 508 -44.52 7.25 22.37
N GLU A 509 -44.63 6.97 21.07
CA GLU A 509 -45.90 7.09 20.35
C GLU A 509 -46.79 5.84 20.53
N PRO A 510 -48.13 5.96 20.44
CA PRO A 510 -49.00 4.80 20.30
C PRO A 510 -48.60 3.95 19.08
N GLY A 511 -48.23 2.69 19.33
CA GLY A 511 -47.75 1.78 18.28
C GLY A 511 -46.22 1.76 18.06
N ASP A 512 -45.43 2.48 18.86
CA ASP A 512 -44.01 2.16 19.01
C ASP A 512 -43.84 0.82 19.75
N ASP A 513 -42.91 -0.04 19.25
CA ASP A 513 -42.68 -1.38 19.77
C ASP A 513 -42.42 -1.38 21.29
N ARG A 514 -43.20 -2.20 22.02
CA ARG A 514 -43.17 -2.26 23.49
C ARG A 514 -41.91 -2.95 24.04
N SER A 515 -41.15 -3.65 23.21
CA SER A 515 -39.94 -4.39 23.63
C SER A 515 -38.71 -3.51 23.94
N GLN A 516 -38.55 -2.37 23.28
CA GLN A 516 -37.42 -1.46 23.50
C GLN A 516 -37.84 0.01 23.47
N SER A 517 -37.67 0.70 24.61
CA SER A 517 -37.96 2.13 24.77
C SER A 517 -37.34 2.98 23.66
N VAL A 518 -38.10 3.97 23.16
CA VAL A 518 -37.60 4.98 22.20
C VAL A 518 -36.34 5.71 22.66
N ASN A 519 -36.05 5.72 23.97
CA ASN A 519 -34.90 6.40 24.56
C ASN A 519 -33.72 5.47 24.91
N SER A 520 -33.78 4.20 24.52
CA SER A 520 -32.61 3.28 24.54
C SER A 520 -31.47 3.80 23.67
N GLU A 521 -30.21 3.44 24.01
CA GLU A 521 -29.02 3.95 23.32
C GLU A 521 -28.99 3.58 21.83
N SER A 522 -29.41 2.37 21.48
CA SER A 522 -29.57 1.91 20.09
C SER A 522 -30.61 2.73 19.33
N ARG A 523 -31.73 3.10 19.96
CA ARG A 523 -32.79 3.89 19.33
C ARG A 523 -32.48 5.40 19.32
N ARG A 524 -31.67 5.93 20.24
CA ARG A 524 -31.16 7.33 20.24
C ARG A 524 -29.95 7.55 19.33
N THR A 525 -29.10 6.54 19.15
CA THR A 525 -28.03 6.56 18.14
C THR A 525 -28.62 6.44 16.74
N LYS A 526 -28.17 7.28 15.81
CA LYS A 526 -28.67 7.40 14.43
C LYS A 526 -27.50 7.60 13.47
N THR A 527 -27.70 7.36 12.18
CA THR A 527 -26.72 7.68 11.14
C THR A 527 -27.15 8.92 10.39
N LEU A 528 -26.26 9.89 10.22
CA LEU A 528 -26.51 11.10 9.45
C LEU A 528 -26.42 10.79 7.95
N VAL A 529 -27.45 11.15 7.19
CA VAL A 529 -27.60 10.75 5.77
C VAL A 529 -27.46 11.92 4.80
N SER A 530 -28.00 13.10 5.14
CA SER A 530 -27.90 14.33 4.35
C SER A 530 -28.17 15.58 5.20
N LEU A 531 -27.88 16.75 4.65
CA LEU A 531 -28.25 18.04 5.22
C LEU A 531 -29.40 18.67 4.42
N GLY A 532 -30.46 19.07 5.12
CA GLY A 532 -31.64 19.72 4.54
C GLY A 532 -31.48 21.22 4.31
N LYS A 533 -32.61 21.92 4.18
CA LYS A 533 -32.70 23.39 4.21
C LYS A 533 -32.67 23.91 5.67
N PRO A 534 -32.57 25.23 5.90
CA PRO A 534 -32.83 25.84 7.21
C PRO A 534 -34.19 25.42 7.79
N ALA A 535 -34.34 25.43 9.11
CA ALA A 535 -35.46 24.76 9.79
C ALA A 535 -36.87 25.29 9.43
N LYS A 536 -37.00 26.56 9.02
CA LYS A 536 -38.25 27.15 8.50
C LYS A 536 -38.52 26.83 7.03
N GLU A 537 -37.49 26.52 6.24
CA GLU A 537 -37.62 26.21 4.82
C GLU A 537 -37.75 24.70 4.55
N GLN A 538 -37.26 23.86 5.47
CA GLN A 538 -37.37 22.42 5.36
C GLN A 538 -38.77 21.96 5.75
N LYS A 539 -39.43 21.28 4.82
CA LYS A 539 -40.67 20.55 5.06
C LYS A 539 -40.42 19.04 5.09
N PHE A 540 -41.38 18.29 5.62
CA PHE A 540 -41.45 16.83 5.57
C PHE A 540 -42.91 16.38 5.73
N LYS A 541 -43.22 15.12 5.38
CA LYS A 541 -44.59 14.59 5.54
C LYS A 541 -44.84 14.10 6.97
N VAL A 542 -45.96 14.52 7.56
CA VAL A 542 -46.55 13.95 8.78
C VAL A 542 -47.99 13.55 8.43
N GLU A 543 -48.33 12.27 8.53
CA GLU A 543 -49.68 11.75 8.21
C GLU A 543 -50.17 12.19 6.81
N GLY A 544 -49.24 12.18 5.83
CA GLY A 544 -49.48 12.61 4.45
C GLY A 544 -49.44 14.12 4.21
N LYS A 545 -49.55 14.96 5.25
CA LYS A 545 -49.53 16.43 5.16
C LYS A 545 -48.10 16.95 5.21
N GLU A 546 -47.76 17.95 4.40
CA GLU A 546 -46.49 18.69 4.55
C GLU A 546 -46.54 19.57 5.81
N VAL A 547 -45.49 19.48 6.65
CA VAL A 547 -45.28 20.36 7.80
C VAL A 547 -43.84 20.86 7.81
N GLU A 548 -43.62 22.10 8.21
CA GLU A 548 -42.28 22.66 8.43
C GLU A 548 -41.60 22.00 9.64
N VAL A 549 -40.32 21.66 9.50
CA VAL A 549 -39.52 21.01 10.55
C VAL A 549 -39.44 21.86 11.81
N TRP A 550 -39.23 23.17 11.68
CA TRP A 550 -39.23 24.10 12.81
C TRP A 550 -40.56 24.09 13.57
N THR A 551 -41.67 24.27 12.85
CA THR A 551 -43.01 24.40 13.42
C THR A 551 -43.44 23.11 14.13
N TYR A 552 -43.19 21.95 13.53
CA TYR A 552 -43.44 20.64 14.16
C TYR A 552 -42.57 20.42 15.42
N LEU A 553 -41.25 20.64 15.33
CA LEU A 553 -40.36 20.39 16.46
C LEU A 553 -40.60 21.37 17.62
N LYS A 554 -40.91 22.64 17.34
CA LYS A 554 -41.25 23.62 18.37
C LYS A 554 -42.58 23.30 19.06
N GLN A 555 -43.56 22.73 18.35
CA GLN A 555 -44.81 22.29 18.96
C GLN A 555 -44.63 21.01 19.80
N LYS A 556 -43.81 20.06 19.33
CA LYS A 556 -43.70 18.72 19.93
C LYS A 556 -42.67 18.64 21.06
N TYR A 557 -41.59 19.42 20.96
CA TYR A 557 -40.45 19.44 21.87
C TYR A 557 -39.94 20.88 22.11
N PRO A 558 -40.79 21.83 22.56
CA PRO A 558 -40.43 23.25 22.69
C PRO A 558 -39.16 23.46 23.53
N GLU A 559 -39.03 22.74 24.64
CA GLU A 559 -37.88 22.71 25.56
C GLU A 559 -36.55 22.26 24.91
N HIS A 560 -36.61 21.72 23.70
CA HIS A 560 -35.46 21.26 22.91
C HIS A 560 -35.37 21.96 21.55
N THR A 561 -35.94 23.17 21.44
CA THR A 561 -35.76 24.06 20.28
C THR A 561 -35.22 25.42 20.68
N SER A 562 -34.32 26.00 19.86
CA SER A 562 -33.80 27.36 20.05
C SER A 562 -33.82 28.13 18.74
N ASN A 563 -34.03 29.46 18.82
CA ASN A 563 -33.93 30.34 17.66
C ASN A 563 -32.51 30.32 17.04
N ASP A 564 -31.47 29.94 17.81
CA ASP A 564 -30.09 29.69 17.34
C ASP A 564 -30.02 28.67 16.19
N ASP A 565 -30.98 27.73 16.10
CA ASP A 565 -31.00 26.70 15.06
C ASP A 565 -31.63 27.17 13.74
N LEU A 566 -32.29 28.33 13.71
CA LEU A 566 -32.99 28.82 12.52
C LEU A 566 -32.06 29.08 11.33
N GLY A 567 -30.80 29.46 11.59
CA GLY A 567 -29.78 29.66 10.56
C GLY A 567 -29.03 28.39 10.12
N TRP A 568 -29.24 27.26 10.79
CA TRP A 568 -28.52 26.02 10.48
C TRP A 568 -29.30 25.10 9.54
N PRO A 569 -28.60 24.37 8.64
CA PRO A 569 -29.22 23.27 7.91
C PRO A 569 -29.81 22.23 8.87
N THR A 570 -31.05 21.82 8.62
CA THR A 570 -31.64 20.65 9.27
C THR A 570 -30.84 19.38 8.95
N VAL A 571 -30.85 18.41 9.87
CA VAL A 571 -30.02 17.20 9.77
C VAL A 571 -30.93 16.00 9.53
N ASN A 572 -30.76 15.32 8.40
CA ASN A 572 -31.53 14.13 8.07
C ASN A 572 -30.84 12.86 8.59
N VAL A 573 -31.59 12.04 9.32
CA VAL A 573 -31.18 10.73 9.84
C VAL A 573 -32.15 9.58 9.46
N GLY A 574 -33.03 9.84 8.49
CA GLY A 574 -33.93 8.88 7.87
C GLY A 574 -33.39 8.31 6.56
N GLY A 575 -34.27 7.96 5.62
CA GLY A 575 -33.89 7.71 4.23
C GLY A 575 -33.71 9.00 3.43
N LYS A 576 -33.90 8.97 2.11
CA LYS A 576 -33.57 10.09 1.19
C LYS A 576 -34.75 10.65 0.39
N ASP A 577 -35.78 9.85 0.23
CA ASP A 577 -37.13 10.24 -0.15
C ASP A 577 -37.84 10.98 1.00
N ASP A 578 -38.90 11.72 0.67
CA ASP A 578 -39.64 12.56 1.63
C ASP A 578 -40.52 11.75 2.61
N GLU A 579 -40.66 10.45 2.41
CA GLU A 579 -41.54 9.57 3.20
C GLU A 579 -40.77 8.85 4.32
N THR A 580 -39.49 8.55 4.09
CA THR A 580 -38.60 7.94 5.09
C THR A 580 -37.60 8.92 5.71
N SER A 581 -37.45 10.14 5.18
CA SER A 581 -36.62 11.22 5.74
C SER A 581 -37.04 11.61 7.16
N LYS A 582 -36.07 11.91 8.02
CA LYS A 582 -36.28 12.25 9.44
C LYS A 582 -35.34 13.36 9.86
N TYR A 583 -35.88 14.58 9.91
CA TYR A 583 -35.11 15.79 10.19
C TYR A 583 -35.07 16.13 11.69
N TYR A 584 -33.91 16.58 12.14
CA TYR A 584 -33.65 17.13 13.47
C TYR A 584 -32.97 18.50 13.36
N LEU A 585 -33.02 19.31 14.42
CA LEU A 585 -32.22 20.53 14.54
C LEU A 585 -30.75 20.19 14.81
N ALA A 586 -29.84 21.12 14.51
CA ALA A 586 -28.41 20.91 14.67
C ALA A 586 -27.97 20.84 16.15
N SER A 587 -28.67 21.56 17.04
CA SER A 587 -28.48 21.48 18.50
C SER A 587 -28.93 20.16 19.13
N GLN A 588 -29.91 19.48 18.54
CA GLN A 588 -30.54 18.25 19.05
C GLN A 588 -29.70 16.97 18.83
N LEU A 589 -28.59 17.09 18.10
CA LEU A 589 -27.72 15.96 17.73
C LEU A 589 -26.29 16.21 18.19
N THR A 590 -25.68 15.20 18.80
CA THR A 590 -24.26 15.17 19.16
C THR A 590 -23.53 14.13 18.31
N VAL A 591 -22.38 14.47 17.72
CA VAL A 591 -21.53 13.52 16.99
C VAL A 591 -20.96 12.51 17.99
N VAL A 592 -21.16 11.21 17.75
CA VAL A 592 -20.68 10.13 18.64
C VAL A 592 -19.16 10.05 18.61
N SER A 593 -18.54 9.77 19.76
CA SER A 593 -17.09 9.58 19.91
C SER A 593 -16.53 8.37 19.15
N ASP A 594 -15.20 8.24 19.18
CA ASP A 594 -14.43 7.09 18.68
C ASP A 594 -14.57 6.84 17.15
N GLN A 595 -15.11 7.81 16.41
CA GLN A 595 -15.30 7.75 14.95
C GLN A 595 -14.08 8.26 14.17
N ILE A 596 -13.34 7.35 13.53
CA ILE A 596 -12.13 7.67 12.76
C ILE A 596 -12.44 8.47 11.48
N TYR A 597 -11.70 9.55 11.26
CA TYR A 597 -11.74 10.32 10.03
C TYR A 597 -10.96 9.59 8.94
N ARG A 598 -11.64 9.26 7.83
CA ARG A 598 -11.07 8.47 6.72
C ARG A 598 -10.72 9.30 5.48
N GLY A 599 -10.97 10.61 5.52
CA GLY A 599 -10.61 11.54 4.45
C GLY A 599 -9.12 11.89 4.44
N ALA A 600 -8.71 12.69 3.47
CA ALA A 600 -7.40 13.35 3.52
C ALA A 600 -7.44 14.49 4.54
N ILE A 601 -6.47 14.57 5.44
CA ILE A 601 -6.37 15.66 6.43
C ILE A 601 -6.29 17.01 5.67
N PRO A 602 -7.12 18.01 6.02
CA PRO A 602 -7.04 19.33 5.41
C PRO A 602 -5.62 19.91 5.50
N SER A 603 -5.14 20.58 4.45
CA SER A 603 -3.73 20.98 4.36
C SER A 603 -3.28 21.99 5.44
N ALA A 604 -4.20 22.75 6.01
CA ALA A 604 -3.95 23.59 7.19
C ALA A 604 -3.62 22.74 8.44
N LEU A 605 -4.30 21.60 8.60
CA LEU A 605 -4.21 20.74 9.78
C LEU A 605 -3.11 19.66 9.68
N THR A 606 -2.55 19.47 8.49
CA THR A 606 -1.48 18.47 8.27
C THR A 606 -0.27 18.72 9.18
N ARG A 607 0.07 19.99 9.45
CA ARG A 607 1.14 20.34 10.40
C ARG A 607 0.82 19.84 11.81
N TYR A 608 -0.36 20.16 12.34
CA TYR A 608 -0.76 19.79 13.70
C TYR A 608 -0.87 18.27 13.87
N MET A 609 -1.28 17.55 12.83
CA MET A 609 -1.23 16.08 12.82
C MET A 609 0.21 15.54 12.90
N ILE A 610 1.16 16.12 12.17
CA ILE A 610 2.58 15.77 12.25
C ILE A 610 3.15 16.10 13.64
N ASP A 611 2.89 17.31 14.15
CA ASP A 611 3.37 17.76 15.46
C ASP A 611 2.77 16.93 16.62
N ALA A 612 1.54 16.42 16.49
CA ALA A 612 0.91 15.51 17.47
C ALA A 612 1.40 14.05 17.38
N ALA A 613 1.79 13.59 16.19
CA ALA A 613 2.31 12.24 15.96
C ALA A 613 3.83 12.10 16.21
N ARG A 614 4.61 13.18 16.05
CA ARG A 614 6.07 13.20 16.24
C ARG A 614 6.44 12.96 17.70
N ARG A 615 7.21 11.89 17.96
CA ARG A 615 7.78 11.56 19.27
C ARG A 615 9.27 11.25 19.11
N THR A 616 10.12 11.82 19.97
CA THR A 616 11.52 11.40 20.09
C THR A 616 11.59 9.93 20.50
N PRO A 617 12.72 9.23 20.29
CA PRO A 617 12.87 7.84 20.68
C PRO A 617 12.51 7.59 22.16
N ALA A 618 12.94 8.49 23.06
CA ALA A 618 12.63 8.38 24.49
C ALA A 618 11.13 8.54 24.75
N ALA A 619 10.49 9.57 24.18
CA ALA A 619 9.04 9.77 24.32
C ALA A 619 8.21 8.65 23.67
N ASN A 620 8.73 7.96 22.64
CA ASN A 620 8.06 6.79 22.05
C ASN A 620 8.27 5.52 22.89
N PHE A 621 9.47 5.32 23.45
CA PHE A 621 9.82 4.24 24.36
C PHE A 621 8.97 4.30 25.64
N SER A 622 8.97 5.43 26.34
CA SER A 622 8.15 5.65 27.55
C SER A 622 6.64 5.57 27.27
N ALA A 623 6.17 6.05 26.10
CA ALA A 623 4.76 5.89 25.74
C ALA A 623 4.35 4.42 25.54
N ILE A 624 5.23 3.56 25.03
CA ILE A 624 4.93 2.14 24.87
C ILE A 624 4.99 1.39 26.21
N LEU A 625 6.02 1.64 27.04
CA LEU A 625 6.21 0.94 28.31
C LEU A 625 5.30 1.42 29.45
N GLY A 626 4.85 2.67 29.43
CA GLY A 626 3.87 3.21 30.37
C GLY A 626 2.44 3.05 29.85
N GLU A 627 1.93 4.07 29.18
CA GLU A 627 0.55 4.13 28.69
C GLU A 627 0.19 2.93 27.78
N GLY A 628 1.11 2.46 26.93
CA GLY A 628 0.88 1.33 26.03
C GLY A 628 0.48 0.04 26.76
N LYS A 629 1.14 -0.30 27.86
CA LYS A 629 0.76 -1.46 28.70
C LYS A 629 -0.66 -1.29 29.26
N SER A 630 -0.94 -0.12 29.85
CA SER A 630 -2.25 0.23 30.42
C SER A 630 -3.39 0.24 29.39
N ALA A 631 -3.11 0.67 28.15
CA ALA A 631 -4.09 0.71 27.07
C ALA A 631 -4.38 -0.67 26.45
N LEU A 632 -3.40 -1.59 26.50
CA LEU A 632 -3.47 -2.91 25.87
C LEU A 632 -3.82 -4.07 26.83
N GLN A 633 -3.82 -3.84 28.15
CA GLN A 633 -4.14 -4.83 29.20
C GLN A 633 -3.25 -6.09 29.29
N PHE A 634 -2.28 -6.29 28.39
CA PHE A 634 -1.39 -7.47 28.37
C PHE A 634 -0.55 -7.68 29.65
N HIS A 635 -0.47 -6.67 30.52
CA HIS A 635 0.25 -6.72 31.81
C HIS A 635 -0.68 -6.44 33.01
N LYS A 636 -1.99 -6.63 32.84
CA LYS A 636 -2.99 -6.55 33.90
C LYS A 636 -2.92 -7.79 34.80
N SER A 637 -3.10 -7.61 36.10
CA SER A 637 -3.32 -8.70 37.05
C SER A 637 -4.72 -8.54 37.69
N PRO A 638 -5.57 -9.58 37.70
CA PRO A 638 -5.42 -10.83 36.96
C PRO A 638 -5.41 -10.58 35.43
N ALA A 639 -4.85 -11.53 34.68
CA ALA A 639 -4.76 -11.45 33.23
C ALA A 639 -6.16 -11.53 32.56
N PRO A 640 -6.36 -10.92 31.37
CA PRO A 640 -7.60 -11.05 30.62
C PRO A 640 -7.96 -12.53 30.35
N PRO A 641 -9.24 -12.95 30.46
CA PRO A 641 -9.64 -14.36 30.42
C PRO A 641 -9.08 -15.16 29.23
N MET A 642 -9.07 -14.55 28.04
CA MET A 642 -8.52 -15.13 26.81
C MET A 642 -7.02 -15.48 26.88
N LEU A 643 -6.20 -14.71 27.63
CA LEU A 643 -4.79 -15.07 27.84
C LEU A 643 -4.68 -16.22 28.84
N THR A 644 -5.45 -16.14 29.93
CA THR A 644 -5.50 -17.17 30.98
C THR A 644 -5.93 -18.52 30.42
N SER A 645 -6.94 -18.57 29.53
CA SER A 645 -7.39 -19.81 28.88
C SER A 645 -6.39 -20.40 27.88
N LEU A 646 -5.46 -19.59 27.36
CA LEU A 646 -4.38 -20.03 26.47
C LEU A 646 -3.08 -20.36 27.24
N GLY A 647 -3.02 -20.06 28.54
CA GLY A 647 -1.77 -20.11 29.31
C GLY A 647 -0.68 -19.14 28.83
N ILE A 648 -1.00 -18.20 27.93
CA ILE A 648 -0.03 -17.34 27.26
C ILE A 648 0.41 -16.20 28.18
N THR A 649 1.71 -16.02 28.32
CA THR A 649 2.29 -14.85 29.01
C THR A 649 2.98 -13.91 28.01
N ILE A 650 2.98 -12.61 28.32
CA ILE A 650 3.59 -11.57 27.48
C ILE A 650 4.60 -10.83 28.33
N SER A 651 5.87 -10.87 27.93
CA SER A 651 6.97 -10.24 28.67
C SER A 651 6.69 -8.78 28.98
N ASN A 652 7.05 -8.34 30.18
CA ASN A 652 6.93 -6.95 30.60
C ASN A 652 7.94 -6.01 29.90
N ASN A 653 8.96 -6.57 29.24
CA ASN A 653 10.17 -5.84 28.86
C ASN A 653 10.38 -5.85 27.35
N MET A 654 10.82 -4.70 26.81
CA MET A 654 11.26 -4.62 25.42
C MET A 654 12.48 -5.52 25.21
N LEU A 655 12.49 -6.23 24.08
CA LEU A 655 13.57 -7.10 23.69
C LEU A 655 14.85 -6.29 23.44
N LYS A 656 15.97 -6.76 24.00
CA LYS A 656 17.32 -6.25 23.76
C LYS A 656 18.03 -7.18 22.79
N VAL A 657 18.39 -6.68 21.62
CA VAL A 657 18.99 -7.46 20.51
C VAL A 657 20.41 -6.98 20.20
N PRO A 658 21.31 -7.89 19.79
CA PRO A 658 22.62 -7.48 19.28
C PRO A 658 22.44 -6.76 17.94
N ALA A 659 23.32 -5.79 17.68
CA ALA A 659 23.37 -5.03 16.44
C ALA A 659 24.82 -4.82 16.00
N ARG A 660 25.04 -4.90 14.68
CA ARG A 660 26.30 -4.53 14.04
C ARG A 660 26.23 -3.05 13.64
N LEU A 661 27.34 -2.33 13.72
CA LEU A 661 27.44 -0.95 13.22
C LEU A 661 28.34 -0.95 11.97
N ILE A 662 27.75 -0.69 10.79
CA ILE A 662 28.54 -0.54 9.57
C ILE A 662 29.26 0.81 9.60
N ALA A 663 30.55 0.81 9.30
CA ALA A 663 31.33 2.04 9.16
C ALA A 663 30.81 2.92 8.01
N ASN A 664 30.90 4.24 8.17
CA ASN A 664 30.46 5.16 7.13
C ASN A 664 31.49 5.23 6.01
N PRO A 665 31.10 5.06 4.73
CA PRO A 665 32.03 5.20 3.62
C PRO A 665 32.37 6.69 3.38
N ALA A 666 33.59 6.97 2.94
CA ALA A 666 33.97 8.33 2.55
C ALA A 666 33.31 8.71 1.22
N VAL A 667 32.66 9.87 1.15
CA VAL A 667 32.00 10.38 -0.07
C VAL A 667 33.03 11.04 -0.96
N VAL A 668 33.11 10.62 -2.23
CA VAL A 668 34.15 11.02 -3.19
C VAL A 668 33.60 11.98 -4.23
N TYR A 669 34.28 13.12 -4.36
CA TYR A 669 34.06 14.19 -5.32
C TYR A 669 35.21 14.29 -6.34
N ARG A 670 35.16 15.30 -7.21
CA ARG A 670 36.13 15.49 -8.30
C ARG A 670 37.58 15.55 -7.78
N HIS A 671 38.50 15.00 -8.57
CA HIS A 671 39.93 14.86 -8.24
C HIS A 671 40.19 14.06 -6.95
N GLY A 672 39.28 13.15 -6.57
CA GLY A 672 39.46 12.26 -5.42
C GLY A 672 39.25 12.91 -4.05
N ARG A 673 38.71 14.14 -3.98
CA ARG A 673 38.42 14.81 -2.70
C ARG A 673 37.34 14.05 -1.92
N THR A 674 37.62 13.74 -0.66
CA THR A 674 36.75 12.92 0.21
C THR A 674 36.13 13.70 1.36
N ILE A 675 34.90 13.38 1.74
CA ILE A 675 34.26 13.82 3.00
C ILE A 675 33.78 12.60 3.78
N SER A 676 34.04 12.57 5.10
CA SER A 676 33.72 11.44 5.98
C SER A 676 32.88 11.89 7.20
N GLU A 677 31.63 12.28 6.97
CA GLU A 677 30.72 12.77 8.02
C GLU A 677 29.62 11.76 8.41
N ARG A 678 29.26 11.74 9.71
CA ARG A 678 28.35 10.74 10.29
C ARG A 678 26.85 11.03 10.10
N ARG A 679 26.44 12.17 9.52
CA ARG A 679 25.06 12.70 9.66
C ARG A 679 24.39 13.08 8.34
N GLY A 680 25.04 12.80 7.22
CA GLY A 680 25.07 13.71 6.07
C GLY A 680 26.35 14.54 6.11
N TRP A 681 26.63 15.26 5.02
CA TRP A 681 27.80 16.09 4.83
C TRP A 681 27.42 17.46 4.27
N GLU A 682 28.29 18.45 4.46
CA GLU A 682 28.18 19.75 3.80
C GLU A 682 29.19 19.87 2.65
N LEU A 683 28.91 20.77 1.70
CA LEU A 683 29.85 21.13 0.65
C LEU A 683 30.27 22.57 0.87
N ASP A 684 31.55 22.87 0.71
CA ASP A 684 32.03 24.23 0.46
C ASP A 684 32.28 24.44 -1.04
N ASP A 685 32.73 25.62 -1.44
CA ASP A 685 32.99 25.92 -2.85
C ASP A 685 34.29 25.28 -3.38
N THR A 686 35.04 24.54 -2.56
CA THR A 686 36.18 23.73 -2.99
C THR A 686 35.73 22.36 -3.54
N PHE A 687 34.56 21.86 -3.17
CA PHE A 687 33.99 20.62 -3.70
C PHE A 687 33.27 20.86 -5.04
N LYS A 688 33.70 20.14 -6.08
CA LYS A 688 33.06 20.12 -7.40
C LYS A 688 32.52 18.72 -7.69
N PHE A 689 31.42 18.64 -8.42
CA PHE A 689 30.78 17.37 -8.78
C PHE A 689 31.75 16.43 -9.53
N LEU A 690 31.71 15.14 -9.17
CA LEU A 690 32.61 14.08 -9.64
C LEU A 690 32.75 14.08 -11.17
N SER A 691 31.63 14.18 -11.88
CA SER A 691 31.57 14.51 -13.30
C SER A 691 30.49 15.56 -13.57
N THR A 692 30.68 16.36 -14.62
CA THR A 692 29.67 17.27 -15.15
C THR A 692 29.63 17.12 -16.67
N GLN A 693 28.44 17.16 -17.28
CA GLN A 693 28.25 17.00 -18.72
C GLN A 693 27.60 18.25 -19.35
N SER A 694 28.08 18.61 -20.54
CA SER A 694 27.70 19.81 -21.28
C SER A 694 26.57 19.56 -22.29
N ASN A 695 25.67 18.63 -22.01
CA ASN A 695 24.70 18.07 -22.97
C ASN A 695 23.51 18.99 -23.31
N PHE A 696 23.66 20.30 -23.17
CA PHE A 696 22.69 21.31 -23.62
C PHE A 696 22.90 21.60 -25.12
N ASN A 697 22.75 20.55 -25.93
CA ASN A 697 23.04 20.55 -27.37
C ASN A 697 21.79 20.79 -28.25
N ARG A 698 20.66 21.21 -27.67
CA ARG A 698 19.38 21.27 -28.39
C ARG A 698 19.38 22.32 -29.48
N ASN A 699 20.15 23.38 -29.28
CA ASN A 699 20.37 24.47 -30.22
C ASN A 699 21.67 24.31 -31.03
N GLY A 700 22.26 23.10 -31.07
CA GLY A 700 23.54 22.83 -31.71
C GLY A 700 24.75 23.22 -30.85
N PRO A 701 25.98 23.24 -31.41
CA PRO A 701 27.18 23.63 -30.70
C PRO A 701 27.17 25.13 -30.36
N GLY A 702 26.90 25.48 -29.09
CA GLY A 702 26.77 26.86 -28.66
C GLY A 702 26.72 27.05 -27.15
N LYS A 703 26.35 28.28 -26.71
CA LYS A 703 26.15 28.59 -25.29
C LYS A 703 24.81 28.00 -24.83
N ALA A 704 24.87 27.05 -23.90
CA ALA A 704 23.71 26.43 -23.26
C ALA A 704 22.70 27.48 -22.74
N THR A 705 21.45 27.37 -23.16
CA THR A 705 20.43 28.41 -22.90
C THR A 705 19.44 28.02 -21.79
N VAL A 706 19.00 29.02 -21.02
CA VAL A 706 17.94 28.85 -20.02
C VAL A 706 16.86 29.92 -20.14
N GLN A 707 15.58 29.50 -20.14
CA GLN A 707 14.45 30.41 -20.02
C GLN A 707 13.81 30.29 -18.62
N PHE A 708 13.59 31.44 -17.98
CA PHE A 708 12.88 31.53 -16.72
C PHE A 708 11.42 31.91 -16.94
N PHE A 709 10.53 31.25 -16.21
CA PHE A 709 9.11 31.53 -16.16
C PHE A 709 8.65 31.69 -14.70
N ILE A 710 7.58 32.44 -14.51
CA ILE A 710 6.95 32.72 -13.22
C ILE A 710 5.53 32.17 -13.26
N ALA A 711 5.10 31.52 -12.18
CA ALA A 711 3.71 31.11 -12.00
C ALA A 711 2.84 32.30 -11.53
N GLY A 712 2.48 33.21 -12.43
CA GLY A 712 1.73 34.43 -12.10
C GLY A 712 2.61 35.49 -11.43
N ARG A 713 2.09 36.15 -10.39
CA ARG A 713 2.79 37.24 -9.68
C ARG A 713 3.62 36.72 -8.50
N LEU A 714 4.93 37.03 -8.51
CA LEU A 714 5.85 36.93 -7.37
C LEU A 714 5.36 37.76 -6.16
N LYS A 715 5.68 37.34 -4.93
CA LYS A 715 5.46 38.17 -3.73
C LYS A 715 6.55 39.24 -3.59
N HIS A 716 7.70 38.99 -4.20
CA HIS A 716 8.90 39.81 -4.16
C HIS A 716 9.49 40.01 -5.58
N PRO A 717 8.72 40.63 -6.50
CA PRO A 717 9.18 40.88 -7.88
C PRO A 717 10.44 41.75 -7.95
N GLU A 718 10.72 42.57 -6.95
CA GLU A 718 11.93 43.39 -6.83
C GLU A 718 13.23 42.54 -6.83
N PHE A 719 13.18 41.30 -6.34
CA PHE A 719 14.32 40.38 -6.32
C PHE A 719 14.38 39.44 -7.55
N GLN A 720 13.56 39.65 -8.57
CA GLN A 720 13.48 38.80 -9.76
C GLN A 720 14.82 38.65 -10.52
N ALA A 721 15.64 39.70 -10.57
CA ALA A 721 16.99 39.64 -11.16
C ALA A 721 17.92 38.77 -10.32
N ALA A 722 18.00 39.03 -9.01
CA ALA A 722 18.82 38.27 -8.07
C ALA A 722 18.49 36.77 -8.06
N TYR A 723 17.23 36.36 -8.28
CA TYR A 723 16.86 34.94 -8.41
C TYR A 723 17.49 34.27 -9.65
N VAL A 724 17.62 34.99 -10.76
CA VAL A 724 18.29 34.51 -11.99
C VAL A 724 19.79 34.47 -11.79
N GLU A 725 20.37 35.56 -11.27
CA GLU A 725 21.81 35.71 -11.05
C GLU A 725 22.36 34.65 -10.09
N ASN A 726 21.70 34.45 -8.94
CA ASN A 726 22.09 33.40 -7.99
C ASN A 726 22.00 32.00 -8.63
N PHE A 727 20.93 31.69 -9.36
CA PHE A 727 20.80 30.40 -10.04
C PHE A 727 21.97 30.16 -11.00
N LEU A 728 22.28 31.13 -11.87
CA LEU A 728 23.38 31.05 -12.84
C LEU A 728 24.75 30.95 -12.16
N HIS A 729 24.99 31.77 -11.12
CA HIS A 729 26.20 31.75 -10.31
C HIS A 729 26.44 30.36 -9.70
N PHE A 730 25.47 29.80 -8.98
CA PHE A 730 25.64 28.51 -8.32
C PHE A 730 25.77 27.34 -9.31
N GLN A 731 25.24 27.43 -10.54
CA GLN A 731 25.52 26.38 -11.54
C GLN A 731 27.02 26.38 -11.88
N GLY A 732 27.59 27.54 -12.21
CA GLY A 732 29.03 27.69 -12.48
C GLY A 732 29.91 27.34 -11.28
N ALA A 733 29.52 27.76 -10.07
CA ALA A 733 30.27 27.49 -8.84
C ALA A 733 30.40 25.98 -8.55
N ASN A 734 29.37 25.18 -8.84
CA ASN A 734 29.42 23.71 -8.68
C ASN A 734 30.16 22.98 -9.84
N GLY A 735 30.63 23.71 -10.86
CA GLY A 735 31.37 23.15 -12.01
C GLY A 735 30.48 22.69 -13.17
N LEU A 736 29.22 23.12 -13.22
CA LEU A 736 28.34 22.88 -14.37
C LEU A 736 28.66 23.82 -15.53
N GLN A 737 28.23 23.45 -16.74
CA GLN A 737 28.34 24.31 -17.92
C GLN A 737 27.63 25.66 -17.68
N LYS A 738 28.31 26.77 -18.02
CA LYS A 738 27.79 28.12 -17.84
C LYS A 738 26.56 28.35 -18.73
N LEU A 739 25.39 28.37 -18.10
CA LEU A 739 24.12 28.73 -18.73
C LEU A 739 24.08 30.22 -19.07
N THR A 740 23.38 30.55 -20.15
CA THR A 740 23.03 31.93 -20.54
C THR A 740 21.52 32.10 -20.51
N ALA A 741 21.01 33.11 -19.79
CA ALA A 741 19.59 33.42 -19.81
C ALA A 741 19.18 34.00 -21.18
N VAL A 742 18.13 33.45 -21.81
CA VAL A 742 17.66 33.90 -23.13
C VAL A 742 17.11 35.33 -23.07
N GLN A 743 16.40 35.65 -21.99
CA GLN A 743 15.75 36.94 -21.75
C GLN A 743 15.32 37.02 -20.26
N LYS A 744 14.73 38.15 -19.86
CA LYS A 744 14.15 38.33 -18.51
C LYS A 744 13.05 37.28 -18.23
N PRO A 745 12.83 36.88 -16.96
CA PRO A 745 11.76 35.94 -16.63
C PRO A 745 10.37 36.44 -17.05
N LEU A 746 9.58 35.58 -17.68
CA LEU A 746 8.20 35.90 -18.10
C LEU A 746 7.17 35.31 -17.13
N ASP A 747 5.99 35.93 -17.01
CA ASP A 747 4.82 35.22 -16.50
C ASP A 747 4.38 34.15 -17.51
N LEU A 748 4.06 32.94 -17.04
CA LEU A 748 3.43 31.89 -17.85
C LEU A 748 1.95 32.18 -18.16
N GLY A 749 1.33 33.10 -17.42
CA GLY A 749 0.00 33.63 -17.68
C GLY A 749 -1.13 32.69 -17.29
N LYS A 750 -2.08 32.47 -18.19
CA LYS A 750 -3.28 31.65 -17.93
C LYS A 750 -2.89 30.20 -17.60
N THR A 751 -3.64 29.60 -16.68
CA THR A 751 -3.32 28.29 -16.08
C THR A 751 -3.51 27.09 -17.01
N ASP A 752 -4.02 27.31 -18.23
CA ASP A 752 -4.41 26.25 -19.15
C ASP A 752 -3.23 25.62 -19.90
N PHE A 753 -3.40 24.36 -20.29
CA PHE A 753 -2.37 23.57 -20.95
C PHE A 753 -1.97 24.12 -22.34
N GLY A 754 -2.89 24.75 -23.08
CA GLY A 754 -2.64 25.26 -24.42
C GLY A 754 -1.75 26.51 -24.42
N SER A 755 -2.06 27.48 -23.55
CA SER A 755 -1.24 28.67 -23.32
C SER A 755 0.18 28.29 -22.92
N ILE A 756 0.33 27.40 -21.92
CA ILE A 756 1.64 26.93 -21.43
C ILE A 756 2.43 26.23 -22.56
N LYS A 757 1.79 25.37 -23.37
CA LYS A 757 2.44 24.71 -24.52
C LYS A 757 2.93 25.72 -25.56
N LYS A 758 2.12 26.73 -25.91
CA LYS A 758 2.50 27.80 -26.86
C LYS A 758 3.69 28.61 -26.33
N THR A 759 3.65 29.00 -25.06
CA THR A 759 4.71 29.79 -24.41
C THR A 759 6.04 29.04 -24.34
N LEU A 760 6.06 27.75 -23.96
CA LEU A 760 7.31 26.98 -23.91
C LEU A 760 7.89 26.72 -25.30
N LEU A 761 7.06 26.49 -26.33
CA LEU A 761 7.50 26.30 -27.71
C LEU A 761 8.22 27.52 -28.30
N ALA A 762 7.79 28.73 -27.96
CA ALA A 762 8.30 29.97 -28.56
C ALA A 762 9.77 30.27 -28.22
N HIS A 763 10.27 29.82 -27.06
CA HIS A 763 11.52 30.30 -26.48
C HIS A 763 12.76 29.42 -26.74
N LYS A 764 12.59 28.24 -27.38
CA LYS A 764 13.66 27.33 -27.83
C LYS A 764 14.80 27.05 -26.83
N ALA A 765 14.56 27.12 -25.52
CA ALA A 765 15.61 26.93 -24.52
C ALA A 765 16.03 25.47 -24.33
N ASP A 766 17.30 25.25 -23.94
CA ASP A 766 17.83 23.94 -23.54
C ASP A 766 17.36 23.53 -22.13
N LEU A 767 17.16 24.51 -21.25
CA LEU A 767 16.59 24.36 -19.90
C LEU A 767 15.43 25.35 -19.68
N VAL A 768 14.34 24.89 -19.05
CA VAL A 768 13.25 25.76 -18.58
C VAL A 768 13.11 25.75 -17.06
N VAL A 769 13.07 26.94 -16.44
CA VAL A 769 12.96 27.14 -14.99
C VAL A 769 11.59 27.72 -14.65
N LEU A 770 10.81 27.07 -13.79
CA LEU A 770 9.57 27.64 -13.25
C LEU A 770 9.77 28.14 -11.81
N ILE A 771 9.76 29.44 -11.61
CA ILE A 771 9.70 30.08 -10.29
C ILE A 771 8.22 30.17 -9.86
N PHE A 772 7.90 29.73 -8.64
CA PHE A 772 6.57 29.91 -8.06
C PHE A 772 6.65 30.56 -6.66
N PRO A 773 5.65 31.39 -6.27
CA PRO A 773 5.76 32.21 -5.05
C PRO A 773 5.76 31.36 -3.76
N ARG A 774 4.87 30.37 -3.71
CA ARG A 774 4.72 29.41 -2.61
C ARG A 774 4.09 28.12 -3.14
N ALA A 775 4.15 27.03 -2.37
CA ALA A 775 3.51 25.76 -2.68
C ALA A 775 1.97 25.76 -2.45
N ASP A 776 1.33 26.89 -2.75
CA ASP A 776 -0.09 27.14 -2.46
C ASP A 776 -0.98 26.46 -3.52
N ALA A 777 -2.24 26.15 -3.15
CA ALA A 777 -3.14 25.36 -3.99
C ALA A 777 -3.37 25.94 -5.39
N GLN A 778 -3.45 27.26 -5.50
CA GLN A 778 -3.69 27.99 -6.76
C GLN A 778 -2.62 27.75 -7.84
N TYR A 779 -1.35 27.53 -7.45
CA TYR A 779 -0.25 27.32 -8.40
C TYR A 779 -0.11 25.86 -8.85
N ARG A 780 -0.83 24.92 -8.24
CA ARG A 780 -0.73 23.48 -8.56
C ARG A 780 -1.11 23.18 -10.01
N ALA A 781 -2.08 23.89 -10.56
CA ALA A 781 -2.48 23.75 -11.97
C ALA A 781 -1.34 24.14 -12.92
N ILE A 782 -0.72 25.30 -12.70
CA ILE A 782 0.43 25.80 -13.49
C ILE A 782 1.60 24.81 -13.40
N TYR A 783 1.97 24.38 -12.19
CA TYR A 783 3.04 23.39 -11.99
C TYR A 783 2.77 22.07 -12.73
N SER A 784 1.54 21.54 -12.63
CA SER A 784 1.16 20.28 -13.27
C SER A 784 1.21 20.40 -14.79
N ASN A 785 0.61 21.45 -15.35
CA ASN A 785 0.57 21.68 -16.80
C ASN A 785 1.97 22.01 -17.36
N PHE A 786 2.79 22.78 -16.65
CA PHE A 786 4.20 23.04 -17.02
C PHE A 786 5.00 21.73 -17.13
N ARG A 787 4.87 20.83 -16.15
CA ARG A 787 5.54 19.52 -16.16
C ARG A 787 5.00 18.62 -17.27
N ILE A 788 3.68 18.48 -17.38
CA ILE A 788 3.04 17.72 -18.47
C ILE A 788 3.50 18.22 -19.85
N VAL A 789 3.59 19.53 -20.07
CA VAL A 789 4.10 20.12 -21.32
C VAL A 789 5.59 19.81 -21.53
N ALA A 790 6.45 20.11 -20.55
CA ALA A 790 7.89 19.95 -20.68
C ALA A 790 8.30 18.47 -20.83
N ASP A 791 7.74 17.59 -19.99
CA ASP A 791 8.07 16.17 -19.93
C ASP A 791 7.38 15.40 -21.09
N GLN A 792 6.06 15.54 -21.28
CA GLN A 792 5.30 14.67 -22.20
C GLN A 792 5.23 15.15 -23.66
N PHE A 793 5.30 16.47 -23.90
CA PHE A 793 5.07 17.02 -25.25
C PHE A 793 6.30 17.59 -25.92
N LEU A 794 7.27 18.09 -25.13
CA LEU A 794 8.36 18.93 -25.63
C LEU A 794 9.76 18.40 -25.33
N GLY A 795 9.93 17.34 -24.53
CA GLY A 795 11.25 16.75 -24.22
C GLY A 795 12.25 17.75 -23.62
N ILE A 796 11.79 18.70 -22.79
CA ILE A 796 12.67 19.74 -22.23
C ILE A 796 13.04 19.42 -20.79
N ARG A 797 14.35 19.42 -20.50
CA ARG A 797 14.86 19.45 -19.13
C ARG A 797 14.26 20.67 -18.43
N SER A 798 13.63 20.42 -17.29
CA SER A 798 12.82 21.41 -16.60
C SER A 798 13.03 21.37 -15.08
N ILE A 799 13.25 22.52 -14.46
CA ILE A 799 13.47 22.65 -13.01
C ILE A 799 12.48 23.67 -12.42
N CYS A 800 12.22 23.60 -11.11
CA CYS A 800 11.27 24.51 -10.47
C CYS A 800 11.85 25.06 -9.16
N LEU A 801 11.68 26.37 -8.95
CA LEU A 801 12.20 27.12 -7.81
C LEU A 801 11.05 27.70 -6.99
N ASN A 802 11.22 27.77 -5.67
CA ASN A 802 10.23 28.32 -4.74
C ASN A 802 10.78 29.64 -4.17
N GLU A 803 10.13 30.76 -4.50
CA GLU A 803 10.50 32.10 -4.04
C GLU A 803 10.72 32.18 -2.52
N LYS A 804 9.86 31.51 -1.73
CA LYS A 804 10.00 31.46 -0.26
C LYS A 804 11.36 30.91 0.21
N LYS A 805 12.03 30.08 -0.60
CA LYS A 805 13.38 29.55 -0.32
C LYS A 805 14.52 30.43 -0.81
N MET A 806 14.24 31.47 -1.60
CA MET A 806 15.23 32.39 -2.16
C MET A 806 15.19 33.78 -1.51
N ILE A 807 14.04 34.18 -0.93
CA ILE A 807 13.83 35.52 -0.37
C ILE A 807 14.45 35.76 1.03
N GLY A 808 14.58 34.73 1.87
CA GLY A 808 14.99 34.90 3.27
C GLY A 808 16.33 35.63 3.43
N SER A 809 17.26 35.28 2.54
CA SER A 809 18.62 35.81 2.46
C SER A 809 18.68 37.23 1.91
N LEU A 810 17.92 37.51 0.84
CA LEU A 810 18.01 38.77 0.10
C LEU A 810 17.47 39.98 0.88
N ARG A 811 16.64 39.74 1.91
CA ARG A 811 16.20 40.78 2.85
C ARG A 811 17.28 41.20 3.87
N ASN A 812 18.29 40.34 4.08
CA ASN A 812 19.31 40.52 5.12
C ASN A 812 20.71 40.76 4.51
N PHE A 813 20.79 40.97 3.19
CA PHE A 813 22.06 41.01 2.46
C PHE A 813 22.75 42.38 2.58
N HIS A 814 23.67 42.52 3.54
CA HIS A 814 24.55 43.68 3.64
C HIS A 814 25.87 43.40 2.89
N PRO A 815 26.24 44.16 1.84
CA PRO A 815 27.38 43.83 0.97
C PRO A 815 28.75 43.73 1.66
N SER A 816 28.89 44.30 2.86
CA SER A 816 30.10 44.27 3.68
C SER A 816 30.38 42.93 4.36
N ASN A 817 29.37 42.06 4.51
CA ASN A 817 29.45 40.89 5.39
C ASN A 817 29.51 39.61 4.54
N GLY A 818 30.71 39.18 4.17
CA GLY A 818 30.99 38.11 3.19
C GLY A 818 30.49 36.68 3.49
N LEU A 819 29.59 36.50 4.46
CA LEU A 819 28.89 35.25 4.72
C LEU A 819 27.56 35.24 3.95
N GLY A 820 27.60 34.79 2.69
CA GLY A 820 26.39 34.51 1.92
C GLY A 820 25.50 33.49 2.65
N ASP A 821 24.23 33.82 2.86
CA ASP A 821 23.32 33.03 3.71
C ASP A 821 23.26 31.56 3.29
N ARG A 822 23.75 30.72 4.21
CA ARG A 822 23.82 29.25 4.12
C ARG A 822 22.52 28.64 3.58
N PHE A 823 21.35 29.16 3.96
CA PHE A 823 20.07 28.63 3.50
C PHE A 823 19.83 28.78 1.98
N LEU A 824 20.27 29.88 1.36
CA LEU A 824 20.20 30.07 -0.09
C LEU A 824 21.27 29.23 -0.80
N VAL A 825 22.49 29.23 -0.26
CA VAL A 825 23.63 28.47 -0.80
C VAL A 825 23.27 26.97 -0.84
N ASP A 826 22.81 26.39 0.26
CA ASP A 826 22.42 24.98 0.35
C ASP A 826 21.23 24.67 -0.54
N TYR A 827 20.25 25.58 -0.64
CA TYR A 827 19.12 25.39 -1.54
C TYR A 827 19.58 25.34 -3.00
N MET A 828 20.50 26.22 -3.41
CA MET A 828 21.01 26.29 -4.78
C MET A 828 22.00 25.17 -5.11
N ARG A 829 22.83 24.70 -4.16
CA ARG A 829 23.64 23.48 -4.30
C ARG A 829 22.74 22.25 -4.49
N ASN A 830 21.68 22.11 -3.69
CA ASN A 830 20.66 21.06 -3.85
C ASN A 830 19.88 21.18 -5.17
N VAL A 831 19.79 22.36 -5.79
CA VAL A 831 19.22 22.56 -7.15
C VAL A 831 20.23 22.12 -8.22
N SER A 832 21.50 22.48 -8.07
CA SER A 832 22.60 22.14 -8.97
C SER A 832 22.83 20.62 -9.04
N MET A 833 22.77 19.91 -7.90
CA MET A 833 22.84 18.45 -7.86
C MET A 833 21.75 17.79 -8.73
N LYS A 834 20.52 18.31 -8.69
CA LYS A 834 19.42 17.80 -9.52
C LYS A 834 19.67 18.08 -11.01
N LEU A 835 20.19 19.26 -11.34
CA LEU A 835 20.49 19.62 -12.73
C LEU A 835 21.61 18.73 -13.32
N ASN A 836 22.63 18.40 -12.55
CA ASN A 836 23.70 17.51 -12.99
C ASN A 836 23.18 16.09 -13.29
N LEU A 837 22.33 15.53 -12.41
CA LEU A 837 21.69 14.23 -12.65
C LEU A 837 20.84 14.25 -13.93
N ARG A 838 20.08 15.33 -14.16
CA ARG A 838 19.27 15.52 -15.37
C ARG A 838 20.10 15.61 -16.64
N ASN A 839 21.35 16.05 -16.55
CA ASN A 839 22.29 16.12 -17.66
C ASN A 839 23.03 14.79 -17.93
N GLY A 840 22.72 13.71 -17.20
CA GLY A 840 23.37 12.40 -17.37
C GLY A 840 24.70 12.24 -16.63
N ALA A 841 25.03 13.15 -15.71
CA ALA A 841 26.31 13.20 -14.98
C ALA A 841 26.17 12.83 -13.48
N THR A 842 27.31 12.68 -12.79
CA THR A 842 27.41 12.13 -11.43
C THR A 842 27.95 13.19 -10.47
N ASN A 843 27.20 13.49 -9.41
CA ASN A 843 27.57 14.45 -8.37
C ASN A 843 28.70 13.93 -7.49
N HIS A 844 28.60 12.68 -7.06
CA HIS A 844 29.51 12.05 -6.10
C HIS A 844 29.40 10.53 -6.19
N THR A 845 30.44 9.84 -5.71
CA THR A 845 30.44 8.40 -5.45
C THR A 845 30.94 8.14 -4.02
N VAL A 846 31.31 6.92 -3.66
CA VAL A 846 31.90 6.61 -2.35
C VAL A 846 33.14 5.72 -2.47
N ALA A 847 34.10 5.90 -1.56
CA ALA A 847 35.26 5.02 -1.42
C ALA A 847 34.80 3.72 -0.74
N SER A 848 34.58 2.67 -1.54
CA SER A 848 34.02 1.40 -1.08
C SER A 848 34.55 0.26 -1.95
N ASN A 849 35.46 -0.55 -1.39
CA ASN A 849 36.02 -1.70 -2.08
C ASN A 849 34.93 -2.70 -2.51
N LEU A 850 33.84 -2.82 -1.74
CA LEU A 850 32.68 -3.63 -2.09
C LEU A 850 31.94 -3.12 -3.33
N LEU A 851 31.75 -1.81 -3.46
CA LEU A 851 31.11 -1.23 -4.65
C LEU A 851 32.01 -1.34 -5.88
N SER A 852 33.33 -1.28 -5.72
CA SER A 852 34.29 -1.58 -6.78
C SER A 852 34.24 -3.07 -7.19
N ALA A 853 34.25 -3.99 -6.22
CA ALA A 853 34.25 -5.44 -6.47
C ALA A 853 32.94 -5.92 -7.15
N ILE A 854 31.78 -5.38 -6.72
CA ILE A 854 30.52 -5.67 -7.41
C ILE A 854 30.39 -4.88 -8.71
N GLY A 855 31.01 -3.72 -8.89
CA GLY A 855 31.03 -3.03 -10.19
C GLY A 855 31.80 -3.79 -11.26
N GLY A 856 32.97 -4.33 -10.89
CA GLY A 856 33.97 -4.83 -11.84
C GLY A 856 35.10 -3.83 -12.05
N HIS A 857 36.02 -4.13 -12.96
CA HIS A 857 37.14 -3.22 -13.26
C HIS A 857 36.64 -1.96 -13.99
N LYS A 858 37.47 -0.90 -14.04
CA LYS A 858 37.09 0.38 -14.64
C LYS A 858 36.69 0.29 -16.13
N GLU A 859 37.11 -0.76 -16.82
CA GLU A 859 36.87 -1.03 -18.23
C GLU A 859 35.70 -2.01 -18.47
N THR A 860 35.23 -2.71 -17.43
CA THR A 860 34.14 -3.69 -17.49
C THR A 860 33.12 -3.46 -16.36
N CYS A 861 32.01 -2.82 -16.72
CA CYS A 861 30.84 -2.70 -15.86
C CYS A 861 30.05 -4.03 -15.93
N ASP A 862 30.08 -4.81 -14.85
CA ASP A 862 29.57 -6.20 -14.83
C ASP A 862 28.22 -6.35 -14.11
N THR A 863 27.83 -5.41 -13.25
CA THR A 863 26.62 -5.51 -12.42
C THR A 863 25.63 -4.37 -12.65
N MET A 864 24.45 -4.71 -13.17
CA MET A 864 23.32 -3.78 -13.20
C MET A 864 22.61 -3.78 -11.84
N ILE A 865 22.32 -2.62 -11.29
CA ILE A 865 21.42 -2.48 -10.13
C ILE A 865 20.07 -2.00 -10.64
N ILE A 866 18.99 -2.69 -10.29
CA ILE A 866 17.61 -2.37 -10.68
C ILE A 866 16.82 -1.95 -9.43
N GLY A 867 15.94 -0.96 -9.56
CA GLY A 867 15.00 -0.54 -8.53
C GLY A 867 13.57 -0.49 -9.07
N ALA A 868 12.58 -0.93 -8.30
CA ALA A 868 11.18 -0.83 -8.71
C ALA A 868 10.20 -0.49 -7.57
N ASP A 869 9.14 0.25 -7.91
CA ASP A 869 8.02 0.63 -7.03
C ASP A 869 6.69 0.47 -7.77
N VAL A 870 5.63 0.17 -7.01
CA VAL A 870 4.25 0.28 -7.49
C VAL A 870 3.44 1.17 -6.55
N THR A 871 2.83 2.20 -7.12
CA THR A 871 2.13 3.24 -6.38
C THR A 871 0.65 3.27 -6.75
N HIS A 872 -0.22 2.89 -5.81
CA HIS A 872 -1.68 2.81 -5.98
C HIS A 872 -2.41 4.17 -5.83
N PRO A 873 -3.69 4.27 -6.24
CA PRO A 873 -4.56 5.41 -5.93
C PRO A 873 -4.91 5.52 -4.44
N GLY A 874 -5.01 6.77 -3.96
CA GLY A 874 -5.44 7.09 -2.60
C GLY A 874 -6.96 7.00 -2.41
N ALA A 875 -7.42 7.11 -1.16
CA ALA A 875 -8.85 7.00 -0.82
C ALA A 875 -9.73 8.11 -1.44
N GLY A 876 -9.16 9.26 -1.80
CA GLY A 876 -9.88 10.35 -2.47
C GLY A 876 -10.16 10.11 -3.96
N SER A 877 -9.37 9.26 -4.62
CA SER A 877 -9.38 9.08 -6.08
C SER A 877 -10.66 8.45 -6.61
N ILE A 878 -10.86 8.46 -7.93
CA ILE A 878 -11.97 7.73 -8.58
C ILE A 878 -11.85 6.20 -8.39
N PRO A 879 -12.95 5.43 -8.43
CA PRO A 879 -12.89 3.96 -8.43
C PRO A 879 -12.12 3.46 -9.65
N PHE A 880 -11.53 2.27 -9.56
CA PHE A 880 -10.79 1.61 -10.64
C PHE A 880 -9.60 2.39 -11.24
N ALA A 881 -9.20 3.54 -10.67
CA ALA A 881 -8.02 4.26 -11.12
C ALA A 881 -6.79 3.33 -11.13
N PRO A 882 -5.95 3.33 -12.18
CA PRO A 882 -4.79 2.44 -12.25
C PRO A 882 -3.76 2.76 -11.16
N SER A 883 -2.97 1.75 -10.84
CA SER A 883 -1.69 1.93 -10.17
C SER A 883 -0.65 2.40 -11.19
N ILE A 884 0.48 2.92 -10.71
CA ILE A 884 1.63 3.25 -11.56
C ILE A 884 2.78 2.33 -11.15
N ALA A 885 3.44 1.72 -12.13
CA ALA A 885 4.66 0.95 -11.96
C ALA A 885 5.85 1.71 -12.54
N ALA A 886 6.97 1.71 -11.82
CA ALA A 886 8.23 2.30 -12.25
C ALA A 886 9.39 1.32 -12.03
N VAL A 887 10.27 1.22 -13.03
CA VAL A 887 11.51 0.44 -12.98
C VAL A 887 12.66 1.36 -13.38
N VAL A 888 13.73 1.39 -12.59
CA VAL A 888 14.96 2.15 -12.88
C VAL A 888 16.15 1.21 -12.88
N ALA A 889 17.19 1.49 -13.67
CA ALA A 889 18.40 0.68 -13.68
C ALA A 889 19.65 1.54 -13.80
N SER A 890 20.74 1.14 -13.13
CA SER A 890 22.04 1.78 -13.30
C SER A 890 22.57 1.60 -14.72
N VAL A 891 23.43 2.52 -15.15
CA VAL A 891 24.12 2.43 -16.45
C VAL A 891 25.65 2.45 -16.32
N ASP A 892 26.17 2.61 -15.10
CA ASP A 892 27.60 2.69 -14.80
C ASP A 892 27.95 2.13 -13.39
N ASN A 893 29.26 1.98 -13.14
CA ASN A 893 29.83 1.55 -11.86
C ASN A 893 29.75 2.60 -10.72
N ASN A 894 29.16 3.78 -10.96
CA ASN A 894 28.86 4.74 -9.88
C ASN A 894 27.47 4.52 -9.29
N PHE A 895 26.59 3.80 -10.01
CA PHE A 895 25.21 3.47 -9.62
C PHE A 895 24.31 4.69 -9.31
N GLN A 896 24.76 5.91 -9.62
CA GLN A 896 24.03 7.13 -9.35
C GLN A 896 23.14 7.55 -10.53
N GLN A 897 23.58 7.30 -11.77
CA GLN A 897 22.75 7.47 -12.96
C GLN A 897 21.85 6.24 -13.13
N MET A 898 20.56 6.41 -12.82
CA MET A 898 19.55 5.36 -12.96
C MET A 898 18.34 5.82 -13.81
N PRO A 899 18.48 5.90 -15.16
CA PRO A 899 17.37 6.10 -16.08
C PRO A 899 16.26 5.04 -15.91
N GLY A 900 15.04 5.39 -16.32
CA GLY A 900 13.84 4.67 -15.88
C GLY A 900 12.80 4.43 -16.96
N SER A 901 11.98 3.41 -16.72
CA SER A 901 10.78 3.10 -17.47
C SER A 901 9.56 3.19 -16.56
N MET A 902 8.41 3.62 -17.10
CA MET A 902 7.17 3.77 -16.34
C MET A 902 5.96 3.30 -17.14
N ARG A 903 5.00 2.65 -16.47
CA ARG A 903 3.76 2.11 -17.06
C ARG A 903 2.57 2.28 -16.12
N LEU A 904 1.36 2.24 -16.69
CA LEU A 904 0.13 1.97 -15.93
C LEU A 904 0.09 0.50 -15.54
N ASN A 905 -0.34 0.21 -14.32
CA ASN A 905 -0.55 -1.13 -13.78
C ASN A 905 -2.00 -1.24 -13.27
N PRO A 906 -2.63 -2.43 -13.19
CA PRO A 906 -4.03 -2.55 -12.78
C PRO A 906 -4.33 -1.96 -11.39
N SER A 907 -5.59 -1.59 -11.16
CA SER A 907 -6.01 -0.89 -9.94
C SER A 907 -5.77 -1.76 -8.70
N ARG A 908 -4.86 -1.33 -7.81
CA ARG A 908 -4.43 -2.05 -6.59
C ARG A 908 -3.69 -3.38 -6.81
N GLN A 909 -3.22 -3.65 -8.02
CA GLN A 909 -2.30 -4.77 -8.28
C GLN A 909 -0.88 -4.39 -7.88
N GLU A 910 -0.28 -5.17 -6.97
CA GLU A 910 1.06 -4.95 -6.42
C GLU A 910 2.18 -5.36 -7.39
N TYR A 911 2.04 -6.47 -8.12
CA TYR A 911 3.06 -6.95 -9.08
C TYR A 911 3.00 -6.20 -10.42
N ILE A 912 4.16 -5.96 -11.03
CA ILE A 912 4.32 -5.18 -12.27
C ILE A 912 3.99 -6.05 -13.50
N GLU A 913 2.88 -5.76 -14.17
CA GLU A 913 2.38 -6.49 -15.35
C GLU A 913 3.36 -6.46 -16.53
N LEU A 914 3.98 -5.31 -16.80
CA LEU A 914 4.89 -5.09 -17.94
C LEU A 914 6.38 -5.10 -17.54
N MET A 915 6.74 -5.88 -16.52
CA MET A 915 8.10 -5.90 -15.97
C MET A 915 9.16 -6.28 -17.01
N LYS A 916 8.83 -7.21 -17.92
CA LYS A 916 9.71 -7.69 -18.98
C LYS A 916 10.11 -6.55 -19.93
N ASP A 917 9.12 -5.84 -20.49
CA ASP A 917 9.35 -4.74 -21.43
C ASP A 917 10.15 -3.60 -20.80
N MET A 918 9.77 -3.21 -19.59
CA MET A 918 10.42 -2.13 -18.84
C MET A 918 11.88 -2.48 -18.53
N THR A 919 12.17 -3.74 -18.21
CA THR A 919 13.54 -4.23 -17.98
C THR A 919 14.31 -4.31 -19.30
N LYS A 920 13.70 -4.77 -20.40
CA LYS A 920 14.34 -4.85 -21.73
C LYS A 920 14.72 -3.47 -22.28
N GLU A 921 13.92 -2.44 -22.03
CA GLU A 921 14.27 -1.04 -22.31
C GLU A 921 15.57 -0.63 -21.57
N ARG A 922 15.67 -0.94 -20.27
CA ARG A 922 16.85 -0.61 -19.46
C ARG A 922 18.09 -1.41 -19.86
N LEU A 923 17.94 -2.71 -20.17
CA LEU A 923 19.02 -3.57 -20.65
C LEU A 923 19.57 -3.11 -22.02
N ARG A 924 18.70 -2.63 -22.93
CA ARG A 924 19.12 -2.03 -24.20
C ARG A 924 19.94 -0.74 -24.00
N LEU A 925 19.59 0.09 -23.03
CA LEU A 925 20.38 1.27 -22.66
C LEU A 925 21.76 0.87 -22.09
N TRP A 926 21.79 -0.13 -21.22
CA TRP A 926 23.05 -0.68 -20.68
C TRP A 926 23.97 -1.19 -21.79
N TYR A 927 23.46 -2.05 -22.66
CA TYR A 927 24.19 -2.60 -23.81
C TYR A 927 24.79 -1.49 -24.69
N ASN A 928 24.05 -0.40 -24.89
CA ASN A 928 24.52 0.75 -25.65
C ASN A 928 25.59 1.59 -24.95
N LYS A 929 25.69 1.56 -23.61
CA LYS A 929 26.67 2.33 -22.82
C LYS A 929 27.88 1.52 -22.37
N ASN A 930 27.76 0.19 -22.26
CA ASN A 930 28.78 -0.71 -21.72
C ASN A 930 29.32 -1.63 -22.81
N ASN A 931 30.02 -1.06 -23.80
CA ASN A 931 30.79 -1.76 -24.83
C ASN A 931 30.06 -2.91 -25.57
N LYS A 932 28.73 -2.82 -25.73
CA LYS A 932 27.89 -3.87 -26.34
C LYS A 932 27.92 -5.22 -25.58
N ALA A 933 28.17 -5.16 -24.27
CA ALA A 933 28.02 -6.28 -23.35
C ALA A 933 26.68 -6.22 -22.59
N LEU A 934 26.20 -7.37 -22.13
CA LEU A 934 25.08 -7.48 -21.17
C LEU A 934 25.63 -7.56 -19.74
N PRO A 935 24.84 -7.17 -18.70
CA PRO A 935 25.28 -7.32 -17.32
C PRO A 935 25.37 -8.81 -16.97
N LYS A 936 26.49 -9.22 -16.34
CA LYS A 936 26.70 -10.58 -15.82
C LYS A 936 25.95 -10.82 -14.52
N ARG A 937 25.74 -9.74 -13.75
CA ARG A 937 25.10 -9.75 -12.43
C ARG A 937 23.98 -8.71 -12.39
N ILE A 938 22.88 -9.02 -11.70
CA ILE A 938 21.75 -8.10 -11.52
C ILE A 938 21.35 -8.07 -10.04
N LEU A 939 21.42 -6.89 -9.42
CA LEU A 939 20.96 -6.66 -8.05
C LEU A 939 19.65 -5.86 -8.06
N PHE A 940 18.54 -6.51 -7.73
CA PHE A 940 17.19 -5.96 -7.82
C PHE A 940 16.62 -5.59 -6.45
N TYR A 941 16.22 -4.32 -6.27
CA TYR A 941 15.54 -3.82 -5.07
C TYR A 941 14.09 -3.44 -5.36
N ARG A 942 13.14 -4.11 -4.67
CA ARG A 942 11.70 -3.93 -4.90
C ARG A 942 10.99 -3.35 -3.68
N ASP A 943 10.44 -2.15 -3.80
CA ASP A 943 9.76 -1.45 -2.70
C ASP A 943 8.33 -1.96 -2.44
N GLY A 944 7.83 -1.73 -1.23
CA GLY A 944 6.41 -1.54 -0.97
C GLY A 944 5.57 -2.79 -0.74
N VAL A 945 5.97 -3.93 -1.30
CA VAL A 945 5.21 -5.18 -1.22
C VAL A 945 5.18 -5.78 0.18
N GLY A 946 4.05 -6.41 0.52
CA GLY A 946 3.87 -7.15 1.77
C GLY A 946 4.32 -8.61 1.69
N ASP A 947 4.44 -9.25 2.85
CA ASP A 947 4.92 -10.63 3.02
C ASP A 947 4.20 -11.64 2.10
N SER A 948 2.87 -11.51 1.95
CA SER A 948 2.05 -12.37 1.08
C SER A 948 2.34 -12.27 -0.42
N TYR A 949 3.05 -11.22 -0.86
CA TYR A 949 3.41 -11.03 -2.26
C TYR A 949 4.82 -11.50 -2.62
N ARG A 950 5.68 -11.83 -1.63
CA ARG A 950 7.11 -12.16 -1.88
C ARG A 950 7.29 -13.26 -2.93
N ARG A 951 6.49 -14.34 -2.85
CA ARG A 951 6.52 -15.44 -3.82
C ARG A 951 6.02 -15.00 -5.19
N ILE A 952 4.94 -14.23 -5.27
CA ILE A 952 4.42 -13.68 -6.54
C ILE A 952 5.49 -12.83 -7.23
N ILE A 953 6.22 -11.99 -6.50
CA ILE A 953 7.28 -11.14 -7.06
C ILE A 953 8.46 -11.98 -7.59
N ARG A 954 8.86 -13.04 -6.88
CA ARG A 954 9.84 -14.03 -7.37
C ARG A 954 9.35 -14.69 -8.67
N ASP A 955 8.16 -15.27 -8.62
CA ASP A 955 7.57 -16.11 -9.68
C ASP A 955 7.11 -15.29 -10.91
N THR A 956 6.99 -13.95 -10.82
CA THR A 956 6.59 -13.08 -11.92
C THR A 956 7.63 -12.02 -12.30
N GLU A 957 8.04 -11.13 -11.38
CA GLU A 957 8.91 -10.00 -11.69
C GLU A 957 10.37 -10.43 -11.91
N VAL A 958 10.91 -11.33 -11.08
CA VAL A 958 12.31 -11.78 -11.23
C VAL A 958 12.46 -12.69 -12.45
N LEU A 959 11.49 -13.59 -12.68
CA LEU A 959 11.38 -14.37 -13.92
C LEU A 959 11.26 -13.46 -15.16
N ALA A 960 10.53 -12.35 -15.07
CA ALA A 960 10.44 -11.37 -16.16
C ALA A 960 11.75 -10.60 -16.39
N ILE A 961 12.56 -10.32 -15.35
CA ILE A 961 13.92 -9.77 -15.51
C ILE A 961 14.80 -10.76 -16.28
N LYS A 962 14.84 -12.03 -15.85
CA LYS A 962 15.62 -13.08 -16.55
C LYS A 962 15.15 -13.23 -18.01
N SER A 963 13.84 -13.28 -18.24
CA SER A 963 13.25 -13.38 -19.58
C SER A 963 13.58 -12.17 -20.48
N ALA A 964 13.67 -10.96 -19.91
CA ALA A 964 14.05 -9.76 -20.65
C ALA A 964 15.54 -9.74 -21.04
N TRP A 965 16.40 -10.31 -20.18
CA TRP A 965 17.82 -10.49 -20.44
C TRP A 965 18.05 -11.55 -21.53
N VAL A 966 17.40 -12.71 -21.42
CA VAL A 966 17.49 -13.81 -22.41
C VAL A 966 17.02 -13.33 -23.78
N GLU A 967 15.86 -12.67 -23.87
CA GLU A 967 15.37 -12.15 -25.15
C GLU A 967 16.25 -11.04 -25.74
N LEU A 968 16.99 -10.28 -24.93
CA LEU A 968 17.97 -9.32 -25.45
C LEU A 968 19.30 -9.98 -25.84
N ARG A 969 19.71 -11.07 -25.16
CA ARG A 969 20.85 -11.89 -25.55
C ARG A 969 20.61 -12.49 -26.93
N ASP A 970 19.49 -13.17 -27.10
CA ASP A 970 19.14 -13.87 -28.35
C ASP A 970 18.87 -12.87 -29.50
N GLU A 971 18.57 -11.60 -29.18
CA GLU A 971 18.53 -10.48 -30.13
C GLU A 971 19.90 -9.94 -30.58
N LYS A 972 21.01 -10.28 -29.90
CA LYS A 972 22.30 -9.55 -30.00
C LYS A 972 23.54 -10.42 -30.11
N PHE A 973 23.45 -11.70 -29.77
CA PHE A 973 24.56 -12.66 -29.75
C PHE A 973 24.19 -13.89 -30.57
N THR A 974 25.18 -14.54 -31.17
CA THR A 974 25.04 -15.83 -31.86
C THR A 974 25.35 -16.98 -30.90
N ALA A 975 25.10 -18.22 -31.33
CA ALA A 975 25.49 -19.40 -30.55
C ALA A 975 27.01 -19.46 -30.25
N GLU A 976 27.84 -18.90 -31.13
CA GLU A 976 29.30 -18.90 -31.04
C GLU A 976 29.86 -17.90 -30.02
N ASN A 977 29.11 -16.85 -29.67
CA ASN A 977 29.55 -15.81 -28.73
C ASN A 977 28.54 -15.56 -27.60
N LEU A 978 27.73 -16.58 -27.28
CA LEU A 978 26.62 -16.50 -26.33
C LEU A 978 27.11 -16.27 -24.88
N PRO A 979 26.75 -15.16 -24.22
CA PRO A 979 27.09 -14.95 -22.82
C PRO A 979 26.28 -15.87 -21.89
N ALA A 980 26.89 -16.30 -20.80
CA ALA A 980 26.24 -17.08 -19.74
C ALA A 980 25.11 -16.28 -19.06
N ASP A 981 24.07 -17.00 -18.61
CA ASP A 981 22.91 -16.45 -17.92
C ASP A 981 23.30 -15.58 -16.70
N PRO A 982 22.53 -14.52 -16.38
CA PRO A 982 22.90 -13.54 -15.37
C PRO A 982 22.67 -14.07 -13.96
N GLN A 983 23.59 -13.76 -13.06
CA GLN A 983 23.42 -13.97 -11.62
C GLN A 983 22.48 -12.90 -11.05
N ILE A 984 21.25 -13.27 -10.67
CA ILE A 984 20.26 -12.33 -10.13
C ILE A 984 20.14 -12.48 -8.61
N THR A 985 20.38 -11.39 -7.86
CA THR A 985 20.01 -11.30 -6.44
C THR A 985 18.88 -10.29 -6.28
N ALA A 986 17.76 -10.72 -5.69
CA ALA A 986 16.52 -9.95 -5.59
C ALA A 986 16.11 -9.74 -4.13
N VAL A 987 15.87 -8.48 -3.75
CA VAL A 987 15.66 -8.04 -2.38
C VAL A 987 14.40 -7.18 -2.28
N ILE A 988 13.46 -7.63 -1.46
CA ILE A 988 12.27 -6.85 -1.08
C ILE A 988 12.67 -5.80 -0.03
N VAL A 989 12.22 -4.55 -0.23
CA VAL A 989 12.50 -3.41 0.65
C VAL A 989 11.20 -2.87 1.24
N THR A 990 10.93 -3.15 2.51
CA THR A 990 9.67 -2.75 3.15
C THR A 990 9.87 -1.50 4.01
N LYS A 991 9.76 -0.30 3.43
CA LYS A 991 9.82 0.98 4.20
C LYS A 991 8.61 1.24 5.11
N ARG A 992 7.58 0.36 5.14
CA ARG A 992 6.25 0.61 5.74
C ARG A 992 5.81 -0.33 6.90
N HIS A 993 6.72 -0.96 7.64
CA HIS A 993 6.41 -1.78 8.85
C HIS A 993 6.27 -1.00 10.19
N HIS A 994 6.01 -1.72 11.29
CA HIS A 994 5.86 -1.17 12.65
C HIS A 994 7.12 -1.25 13.55
N THR A 995 8.09 -2.12 13.27
CA THR A 995 9.40 -2.21 13.97
C THR A 995 10.11 -0.86 14.15
N ARG A 996 10.71 -0.67 15.32
CA ARG A 996 11.59 0.44 15.72
C ARG A 996 12.80 -0.11 16.49
N LEU A 997 13.88 0.65 16.49
CA LEU A 997 15.10 0.42 17.27
C LEU A 997 15.37 1.66 18.14
N PHE A 998 15.81 1.43 19.36
CA PHE A 998 16.21 2.47 20.32
C PHE A 998 17.62 2.15 20.84
N PRO A 999 18.48 3.15 21.09
CA PRO A 999 19.76 2.93 21.76
C PRO A 999 19.56 2.23 23.09
N SER A 1000 20.46 1.33 23.49
CA SER A 1000 20.42 0.75 24.85
C SER A 1000 20.57 1.83 25.93
N SER A 1001 21.28 2.93 25.65
CA SER A 1001 21.36 4.13 26.51
C SER A 1001 20.11 5.03 26.51
N ILE A 1002 18.95 4.47 26.16
CA ILE A 1002 17.64 5.05 26.44
C ILE A 1002 17.02 4.52 27.74
N ALA A 1003 17.53 3.39 28.23
CA ALA A 1003 17.14 2.80 29.50
C ALA A 1003 17.98 3.34 30.67
N PRO A 1004 17.37 3.40 31.86
CA PRO A 1004 18.02 3.36 33.16
C PRO A 1004 19.36 2.62 33.21
N GLY A 1005 20.51 3.25 33.44
CA GLY A 1005 21.79 2.51 33.55
C GLY A 1005 22.26 1.79 32.27
N GLY A 1006 21.73 2.12 31.09
CA GLY A 1006 22.13 1.51 29.82
C GLY A 1006 23.23 2.27 29.07
N GLY A 1007 24.17 1.51 28.47
CA GLY A 1007 25.03 1.91 27.34
C GLY A 1007 25.89 3.15 27.52
N THR A 1008 26.46 3.64 26.41
CA THR A 1008 27.19 4.93 26.39
C THR A 1008 26.37 6.01 25.66
N PRO A 1009 26.66 7.30 25.88
CA PRO A 1009 26.11 8.37 25.05
C PRO A 1009 26.59 8.34 23.58
N ALA A 1010 27.64 7.58 23.25
CA ALA A 1010 28.16 7.47 21.89
C ALA A 1010 27.27 6.61 20.97
N ASP A 1011 26.44 5.73 21.55
CA ASP A 1011 25.57 4.80 20.83
C ASP A 1011 24.34 5.47 20.17
N ARG A 1012 24.20 6.81 20.32
CA ARG A 1012 23.03 7.56 19.87
C ARG A 1012 23.34 8.87 19.13
N THR A 1013 22.45 9.25 18.22
CA THR A 1013 22.48 10.55 17.54
C THR A 1013 21.97 11.68 18.45
N ASN A 1014 22.20 12.95 18.07
CA ASN A 1014 21.62 14.10 18.78
C ASN A 1014 20.08 14.12 18.79
N SER A 1015 19.40 13.35 17.93
CA SER A 1015 17.93 13.18 17.96
C SER A 1015 17.47 12.02 18.86
N GLY A 1016 18.41 11.37 19.56
CA GLY A 1016 18.18 10.24 20.46
C GLY A 1016 18.02 8.88 19.78
N ASN A 1017 18.31 8.80 18.48
CA ASN A 1017 18.14 7.59 17.66
C ASN A 1017 19.40 6.72 17.68
N CYS A 1018 19.29 5.45 17.28
CA CYS A 1018 20.45 4.62 16.97
C CYS A 1018 21.28 5.28 15.85
N GLN A 1019 22.58 4.98 15.78
CA GLN A 1019 23.44 5.53 14.74
C GLN A 1019 23.03 5.06 13.33
N PRO A 1020 23.26 5.87 12.28
CA PRO A 1020 23.29 5.36 10.92
C PRO A 1020 24.30 4.21 10.80
N GLY A 1021 23.93 3.14 10.09
CA GLY A 1021 24.72 1.93 9.97
C GLY A 1021 24.36 0.83 10.96
N THR A 1022 23.47 1.07 11.94
CA THR A 1022 22.93 0.02 12.81
C THR A 1022 22.15 -1.02 11.99
N VAL A 1023 22.64 -2.27 12.00
CA VAL A 1023 21.98 -3.46 11.43
C VAL A 1023 21.53 -4.39 12.56
N VAL A 1024 20.32 -4.93 12.42
CA VAL A 1024 19.81 -6.03 13.26
C VAL A 1024 19.38 -7.17 12.34
N GLU A 1025 20.05 -8.31 12.48
CA GLU A 1025 19.83 -9.51 11.65
C GLU A 1025 19.40 -10.77 12.45
N THR A 1026 19.29 -10.67 13.78
CA THR A 1026 18.82 -11.73 14.69
C THR A 1026 17.66 -11.27 15.57
N GLY A 1027 16.97 -12.21 16.22
CA GLY A 1027 16.01 -12.00 17.32
C GLY A 1027 14.68 -11.32 16.95
N VAL A 1028 14.62 -10.52 15.88
CA VAL A 1028 13.39 -9.92 15.31
C VAL A 1028 13.25 -10.18 13.81
N THR A 1029 14.19 -10.90 13.21
CA THR A 1029 14.23 -11.38 11.83
C THR A 1029 13.50 -12.72 11.68
N SER A 1030 13.39 -13.21 10.44
CA SER A 1030 12.92 -14.58 10.16
C SER A 1030 13.78 -15.62 10.86
N PRO A 1031 13.20 -16.74 11.36
CA PRO A 1031 13.98 -17.86 11.90
C PRO A 1031 14.97 -18.44 10.88
N CYS A 1032 14.53 -18.64 9.63
CA CYS A 1032 15.26 -19.40 8.61
C CYS A 1032 15.69 -18.57 7.38
N TYR A 1033 14.91 -17.57 6.95
CA TYR A 1033 15.19 -16.83 5.71
C TYR A 1033 16.22 -15.72 5.89
N PHE A 1034 16.89 -15.36 4.79
CA PHE A 1034 17.84 -14.27 4.74
C PHE A 1034 17.12 -12.90 4.71
N ASP A 1035 16.91 -12.32 5.90
CA ASP A 1035 16.39 -10.97 6.09
C ASP A 1035 17.17 -10.16 7.16
N PHE A 1036 17.09 -8.83 7.08
CA PHE A 1036 17.72 -7.92 8.05
C PHE A 1036 17.01 -6.56 8.13
N TYR A 1037 17.16 -5.87 9.26
CA TYR A 1037 16.79 -4.46 9.42
C TYR A 1037 18.04 -3.59 9.37
N LEU A 1038 18.05 -2.53 8.55
CA LEU A 1038 19.15 -1.57 8.45
C LEU A 1038 18.64 -0.14 8.64
N LEU A 1039 19.21 0.59 9.61
CA LEU A 1039 19.01 2.02 9.77
C LEU A 1039 20.07 2.79 8.97
N SER A 1040 19.78 3.08 7.70
CA SER A 1040 20.74 3.70 6.78
C SER A 1040 20.87 5.23 6.89
N HIS A 1041 20.14 5.91 7.79
CA HIS A 1041 20.04 7.37 7.80
C HIS A 1041 19.89 7.98 9.20
N ASN A 1042 20.38 9.21 9.36
CA ASN A 1042 20.13 10.03 10.54
C ASN A 1042 18.78 10.75 10.43
N LEU A 1043 17.80 10.41 11.28
CA LEU A 1043 16.53 11.12 11.31
C LEU A 1043 16.65 12.39 12.17
N LEU A 1044 16.49 13.57 11.55
CA LEU A 1044 16.61 14.88 12.23
C LEU A 1044 15.58 15.08 13.35
N GLN A 1045 14.37 14.54 13.22
CA GLN A 1045 13.29 14.69 14.21
C GLN A 1045 12.38 13.46 14.26
N GLY A 1046 12.09 12.99 15.47
CA GLY A 1046 11.21 11.85 15.71
C GLY A 1046 11.96 10.54 15.92
N THR A 1047 11.21 9.43 16.01
CA THR A 1047 11.78 8.08 16.15
C THR A 1047 12.07 7.50 14.79
N ALA A 1048 13.35 7.19 14.55
CA ALA A 1048 13.86 6.63 13.31
C ALA A 1048 13.30 5.24 13.04
N LYS A 1049 13.39 4.87 11.77
CA LYS A 1049 12.85 3.62 11.26
C LYS A 1049 13.91 2.95 10.39
N PRO A 1050 14.43 1.78 10.75
CA PRO A 1050 15.22 0.99 9.81
C PRO A 1050 14.31 0.59 8.64
N ALA A 1051 14.87 0.35 7.46
CA ALA A 1051 14.19 -0.40 6.43
C ALA A 1051 14.38 -1.90 6.68
N HIS A 1052 13.37 -2.70 6.36
CA HIS A 1052 13.45 -4.16 6.35
C HIS A 1052 13.82 -4.63 4.94
N TYR A 1053 14.80 -5.51 4.86
CA TYR A 1053 15.29 -6.13 3.64
C TYR A 1053 15.08 -7.64 3.75
N PHE A 1054 14.43 -8.25 2.76
CA PHE A 1054 14.19 -9.68 2.70
C PHE A 1054 14.61 -10.21 1.33
N VAL A 1055 15.54 -11.15 1.29
CA VAL A 1055 16.08 -11.72 0.05
C VAL A 1055 15.15 -12.80 -0.48
N ILE A 1056 14.71 -12.68 -1.73
CA ILE A 1056 13.82 -13.65 -2.41
C ILE A 1056 14.55 -14.50 -3.45
N GLU A 1057 15.74 -14.07 -3.89
CA GLU A 1057 16.66 -14.82 -4.76
C GLU A 1057 18.09 -14.31 -4.48
N ASN A 1058 19.11 -15.19 -4.50
CA ASN A 1058 20.51 -14.81 -4.26
C ASN A 1058 21.50 -15.46 -5.26
N GLY A 1059 21.21 -15.37 -6.56
CA GLY A 1059 22.04 -15.94 -7.62
C GLY A 1059 23.45 -15.35 -7.74
N MET A 1060 23.72 -14.19 -7.12
CA MET A 1060 25.09 -13.66 -6.98
C MET A 1060 25.90 -14.29 -5.82
N GLY A 1061 25.26 -15.10 -4.96
CA GLY A 1061 25.93 -15.75 -3.83
C GLY A 1061 26.41 -14.81 -2.71
N LEU A 1062 25.85 -13.60 -2.62
CA LEU A 1062 26.32 -12.58 -1.65
C LEU A 1062 26.12 -13.04 -0.20
N SER A 1063 27.15 -12.84 0.62
CA SER A 1063 27.12 -13.07 2.07
C SER A 1063 26.16 -12.14 2.80
N ALA A 1064 25.85 -12.48 4.06
CA ALA A 1064 25.09 -11.60 4.96
C ALA A 1064 25.79 -10.24 5.10
N LYS A 1065 27.11 -10.26 5.31
CA LYS A 1065 27.91 -9.06 5.49
C LYS A 1065 27.99 -8.19 4.23
N GLU A 1066 28.30 -8.78 3.06
CA GLU A 1066 28.44 -8.03 1.82
C GLU A 1066 27.13 -7.33 1.44
N LEU A 1067 25.99 -8.03 1.48
CA LEU A 1067 24.72 -7.43 1.08
C LEU A 1067 24.30 -6.29 2.03
N GLN A 1068 24.51 -6.45 3.33
CA GLN A 1068 24.25 -5.40 4.34
C GLN A 1068 25.14 -4.17 4.11
N ASP A 1069 26.45 -4.37 3.98
CA ASP A 1069 27.44 -3.30 3.79
C ASP A 1069 27.22 -2.59 2.43
N LEU A 1070 26.93 -3.35 1.37
CA LEU A 1070 26.58 -2.84 0.04
C LEU A 1070 25.31 -1.99 0.08
N THR A 1071 24.24 -2.49 0.73
CA THR A 1071 22.97 -1.76 0.88
C THR A 1071 23.19 -0.43 1.62
N TYR A 1072 24.05 -0.42 2.64
CA TYR A 1072 24.39 0.79 3.38
C TYR A 1072 25.24 1.77 2.56
N HIS A 1073 26.28 1.30 1.87
CA HIS A 1073 27.12 2.17 1.05
C HIS A 1073 26.36 2.75 -0.14
N LEU A 1074 25.41 2.00 -0.73
CA LEU A 1074 24.48 2.54 -1.71
C LEU A 1074 23.64 3.69 -1.14
N ALA A 1075 23.20 3.65 0.13
CA ALA A 1075 22.41 4.74 0.71
C ALA A 1075 23.10 6.13 0.62
N TYR A 1076 24.43 6.18 0.53
CA TYR A 1076 25.21 7.39 0.32
C TYR A 1076 25.30 7.84 -1.15
N THR A 1077 25.09 6.97 -2.15
CA THR A 1077 25.19 7.32 -3.58
C THR A 1077 23.95 8.03 -4.15
N TYR A 1078 22.91 8.29 -3.35
CA TYR A 1078 21.71 9.00 -3.79
C TYR A 1078 21.99 10.46 -4.15
N GLY A 1079 22.08 10.75 -5.45
CA GLY A 1079 22.64 11.99 -5.98
C GLY A 1079 21.80 13.27 -5.80
N ARG A 1080 20.72 13.26 -5.01
CA ARG A 1080 19.78 14.39 -4.88
C ARG A 1080 19.98 15.26 -3.64
N SER A 1081 20.82 14.81 -2.70
CA SER A 1081 21.07 15.43 -1.40
C SER A 1081 22.42 14.98 -0.83
N THR A 1082 23.03 15.78 0.04
CA THR A 1082 24.27 15.45 0.75
C THR A 1082 24.00 14.67 2.06
N THR A 1083 23.06 13.72 1.99
CA THR A 1083 22.60 12.92 3.13
C THR A 1083 22.30 11.50 2.69
N PRO A 1084 22.65 10.48 3.49
CA PRO A 1084 22.29 9.11 3.16
C PRO A 1084 20.78 8.90 3.29
N VAL A 1085 20.19 8.13 2.37
CA VAL A 1085 18.75 7.89 2.31
C VAL A 1085 18.28 6.74 3.20
N SER A 1086 17.00 6.76 3.59
CA SER A 1086 16.40 5.85 4.57
C SER A 1086 16.13 4.42 4.10
N TYR A 1087 16.39 4.13 2.83
CA TYR A 1087 16.30 2.80 2.19
C TYR A 1087 17.07 2.84 0.86
N ALA A 1088 17.32 1.67 0.25
CA ALA A 1088 18.11 1.53 -0.97
C ALA A 1088 17.74 2.57 -2.08
N PRO A 1089 18.70 3.37 -2.59
CA PRO A 1089 18.43 4.40 -3.60
C PRO A 1089 17.73 3.92 -4.88
N PRO A 1090 17.99 2.72 -5.44
CA PRO A 1090 17.27 2.22 -6.61
C PRO A 1090 15.75 2.24 -6.41
N ALA A 1091 15.28 1.66 -5.30
CA ALA A 1091 13.88 1.68 -4.91
C ALA A 1091 13.37 3.11 -4.69
N TYR A 1092 14.19 3.99 -4.13
CA TYR A 1092 13.83 5.40 -3.93
C TYR A 1092 13.70 6.16 -5.27
N TYR A 1093 14.59 5.94 -6.23
CA TYR A 1093 14.48 6.55 -7.56
C TYR A 1093 13.22 6.08 -8.31
N ALA A 1094 12.78 4.83 -8.11
CA ALA A 1094 11.51 4.32 -8.62
C ALA A 1094 10.29 4.96 -7.91
N ASP A 1095 10.28 5.07 -6.57
CA ASP A 1095 9.27 5.80 -5.78
C ASP A 1095 9.14 7.27 -6.27
N ARG A 1096 10.27 7.92 -6.61
CA ARG A 1096 10.28 9.27 -7.22
C ARG A 1096 9.75 9.32 -8.65
N LEU A 1097 9.91 8.25 -9.43
CA LEU A 1097 9.36 8.15 -10.78
C LEU A 1097 7.84 7.91 -10.72
N CYS A 1098 7.37 7.06 -9.80
CA CYS A 1098 5.96 6.92 -9.44
C CYS A 1098 5.32 8.23 -8.96
N GLU A 1099 6.00 9.02 -8.11
CA GLU A 1099 5.57 10.38 -7.74
C GLU A 1099 5.39 11.29 -8.97
N ARG A 1100 6.28 11.20 -9.98
CA ARG A 1100 6.14 11.94 -11.25
C ARG A 1100 4.95 11.44 -12.07
N GLY A 1101 4.76 10.12 -12.21
CA GLY A 1101 3.62 9.55 -12.93
C GLY A 1101 2.26 9.96 -12.36
N ARG A 1102 2.15 10.10 -11.03
CA ARG A 1102 0.93 10.61 -10.37
C ARG A 1102 0.54 12.01 -10.84
N LEU A 1103 1.49 12.83 -11.30
CA LEU A 1103 1.21 14.16 -11.84
C LEU A 1103 0.45 14.07 -13.18
N TYR A 1104 0.75 13.08 -14.01
CA TYR A 1104 0.10 12.87 -15.31
C TYR A 1104 -1.33 12.32 -15.16
N LEU A 1105 -1.58 11.49 -14.14
CA LEU A 1105 -2.93 10.98 -13.80
C LEU A 1105 -3.75 11.89 -12.88
N LYS A 1106 -3.28 13.10 -12.59
CA LYS A 1106 -3.86 13.97 -11.56
C LYS A 1106 -5.39 14.17 -11.63
N PRO A 1107 -6.04 14.33 -12.80
CA PRO A 1107 -7.50 14.45 -12.87
C PRO A 1107 -8.27 13.25 -12.30
N LEU A 1108 -7.72 12.04 -12.42
CA LEU A 1108 -8.31 10.80 -11.88
C LEU A 1108 -8.04 10.68 -10.38
N LEU A 1109 -6.82 11.05 -9.95
CA LEU A 1109 -6.37 10.91 -8.57
C LEU A 1109 -6.99 11.95 -7.62
N ASP A 1110 -7.25 13.17 -8.12
CA ASP A 1110 -7.92 14.26 -7.40
C ASP A 1110 -9.47 14.15 -7.43
N ASN A 1111 -10.04 13.16 -8.12
CA ASN A 1111 -11.50 13.05 -8.34
C ASN A 1111 -12.10 14.27 -9.08
N ALA A 1112 -11.39 14.78 -10.08
CA ALA A 1112 -11.84 15.91 -10.90
C ALA A 1112 -12.72 15.50 -12.09
N ILE A 1113 -13.08 14.21 -12.21
CA ILE A 1113 -13.91 13.67 -13.29
C ILE A 1113 -15.09 12.92 -12.69
N ASP A 1114 -16.31 13.24 -13.13
CA ASP A 1114 -17.52 12.59 -12.63
C ASP A 1114 -17.79 11.24 -13.29
N ILE A 1115 -17.17 10.21 -12.70
CA ILE A 1115 -17.50 8.80 -12.90
C ILE A 1115 -18.23 8.24 -11.66
N LYS A 1116 -18.07 8.89 -10.47
CA LYS A 1116 -18.70 8.44 -9.23
C LYS A 1116 -20.22 8.65 -9.21
N ALA A 1117 -20.77 9.66 -9.90
CA ALA A 1117 -22.22 9.76 -10.06
C ALA A 1117 -22.75 8.62 -10.95
N LYS A 1118 -22.14 8.39 -12.11
CA LYS A 1118 -22.55 7.35 -13.06
C LYS A 1118 -22.67 5.96 -12.43
N ILE A 1119 -21.60 5.48 -11.78
CA ILE A 1119 -21.58 4.18 -11.09
C ILE A 1119 -22.66 4.12 -9.99
N LYS A 1120 -22.97 5.25 -9.35
CA LYS A 1120 -23.93 5.34 -8.23
C LYS A 1120 -25.40 5.42 -8.69
N ASN A 1121 -25.62 5.78 -9.95
CA ASN A 1121 -26.94 5.82 -10.59
C ASN A 1121 -27.26 4.53 -11.36
N ASP A 1122 -26.36 3.54 -11.33
CA ASP A 1122 -26.35 2.35 -12.19
C ASP A 1122 -26.27 2.66 -13.71
N ASP A 1123 -25.80 3.87 -14.10
CA ASP A 1123 -25.54 4.27 -15.50
C ASP A 1123 -24.44 3.43 -16.18
N LEU A 1124 -23.59 2.76 -15.39
CA LEU A 1124 -22.45 1.94 -15.82
C LEU A 1124 -22.20 0.81 -14.80
N ASP A 1125 -22.04 -0.42 -15.29
CA ASP A 1125 -21.56 -1.53 -14.47
C ASP A 1125 -20.08 -1.38 -14.09
N ALA A 1126 -19.62 -2.19 -13.11
CA ALA A 1126 -18.27 -2.10 -12.57
C ALA A 1126 -17.15 -2.39 -13.58
N LYS A 1127 -17.37 -3.28 -14.57
CA LYS A 1127 -16.39 -3.60 -15.63
C LYS A 1127 -16.35 -2.47 -16.66
N SER A 1128 -17.50 -2.02 -17.16
CA SER A 1128 -17.58 -0.90 -18.10
C SER A 1128 -17.01 0.39 -17.50
N ALA A 1129 -17.26 0.64 -16.22
CA ALA A 1129 -16.66 1.75 -15.48
C ALA A 1129 -15.13 1.62 -15.35
N ALA A 1130 -14.60 0.42 -15.10
CA ALA A 1130 -13.17 0.17 -15.07
C ALA A 1130 -12.52 0.39 -16.45
N GLU A 1131 -13.15 -0.05 -17.54
CA GLU A 1131 -12.68 0.20 -18.90
C GLU A 1131 -12.73 1.69 -19.28
N GLU A 1132 -13.78 2.44 -18.90
CA GLU A 1132 -13.85 3.90 -19.09
C GLU A 1132 -12.72 4.61 -18.33
N VAL A 1133 -12.46 4.21 -17.08
CA VAL A 1133 -11.37 4.75 -16.24
C VAL A 1133 -10.00 4.44 -16.85
N MET A 1134 -9.74 3.19 -17.23
CA MET A 1134 -8.48 2.78 -17.84
C MET A 1134 -8.26 3.44 -19.21
N THR A 1135 -9.31 3.61 -20.01
CA THR A 1135 -9.25 4.34 -21.29
C THR A 1135 -8.92 5.82 -21.08
N ARG A 1136 -9.51 6.46 -20.06
CA ARG A 1136 -9.17 7.85 -19.68
C ARG A 1136 -7.74 7.96 -19.13
N ALA A 1137 -7.28 6.98 -18.35
CA ALA A 1137 -5.89 6.93 -17.91
C ALA A 1137 -4.91 6.78 -19.08
N LYS A 1138 -5.16 5.86 -20.02
CA LYS A 1138 -4.34 5.70 -21.24
C LYS A 1138 -4.27 7.00 -22.07
N LYS A 1139 -5.38 7.76 -22.19
CA LYS A 1139 -5.42 9.09 -22.85
C LYS A 1139 -4.65 10.20 -22.14
N LEU A 1140 -4.46 10.11 -20.81
CA LEU A 1140 -3.67 11.07 -20.04
C LEU A 1140 -2.18 10.69 -19.98
N PHE A 1141 -1.89 9.40 -19.89
CA PHE A 1141 -0.55 8.85 -19.66
C PHE A 1141 0.21 8.64 -20.98
N TYR A 1142 -0.31 7.82 -21.88
CA TYR A 1142 0.29 7.52 -23.19
C TYR A 1142 -0.19 8.52 -24.24
N ARG A 1143 0.09 9.81 -24.00
CA ARG A 1143 -0.57 10.91 -24.72
C ARG A 1143 0.20 11.30 -25.98
N ASN A 1144 -0.39 11.05 -27.15
CA ASN A 1144 0.26 11.35 -28.44
C ASN A 1144 0.22 12.85 -28.79
N LYS A 1145 0.95 13.27 -29.84
CA LYS A 1145 1.07 14.69 -30.24
C LYS A 1145 -0.28 15.36 -30.60
N SER A 1146 -1.27 14.61 -31.07
CA SER A 1146 -2.64 15.06 -31.36
C SER A 1146 -3.62 14.93 -30.17
N GLY A 1147 -3.15 14.43 -29.02
CA GLY A 1147 -3.93 14.33 -27.78
C GLY A 1147 -4.74 13.04 -27.62
N GLY A 1148 -4.60 12.08 -28.54
CA GLY A 1148 -5.15 10.73 -28.43
C GLY A 1148 -4.23 9.77 -27.64
N ILE A 1149 -4.60 8.49 -27.64
CA ILE A 1149 -3.77 7.40 -27.11
C ILE A 1149 -2.65 7.14 -28.13
N GLY A 1150 -1.40 7.04 -27.66
CA GLY A 1150 -0.24 6.56 -28.40
C GLY A 1150 0.18 5.15 -27.96
N GLU A 1151 1.40 4.76 -28.34
CA GLU A 1151 2.00 3.48 -27.98
C GLU A 1151 2.11 3.27 -26.46
N ILE A 1152 2.04 2.02 -26.00
CA ILE A 1152 2.24 1.63 -24.59
C ILE A 1152 3.75 1.57 -24.32
N ARG A 1153 4.36 2.75 -24.26
CA ARG A 1153 5.78 2.99 -23.97
C ARG A 1153 5.89 3.92 -22.77
N ASN A 1154 7.08 4.47 -22.53
CA ASN A 1154 7.24 5.54 -21.55
C ASN A 1154 6.31 6.74 -21.84
N PRO A 1155 5.61 7.30 -20.83
CA PRO A 1155 4.58 8.32 -21.01
C PRO A 1155 5.13 9.74 -21.27
N TRP A 1156 6.37 9.87 -21.75
CA TRP A 1156 7.06 11.14 -21.99
C TRP A 1156 7.68 11.20 -23.40
N ALA A 1157 8.21 12.36 -23.77
CA ALA A 1157 8.92 12.53 -25.04
C ALA A 1157 10.25 11.75 -25.02
N SER A 1158 10.56 11.01 -26.08
CA SER A 1158 11.67 10.04 -26.10
C SER A 1158 13.06 10.66 -25.93
N ASP A 1159 13.19 11.97 -26.10
CA ASP A 1159 14.38 12.76 -25.75
C ASP A 1159 14.77 12.63 -24.25
N LEU A 1160 13.87 12.10 -23.40
CA LEU A 1160 14.06 11.93 -21.95
C LEU A 1160 14.12 10.45 -21.49
N ASP A 1161 14.07 9.47 -22.41
CA ASP A 1161 14.03 8.02 -22.07
C ASP A 1161 15.29 7.49 -21.36
N ASP A 1162 16.41 8.20 -21.53
CA ASP A 1162 17.71 7.87 -20.96
C ASP A 1162 18.16 8.88 -19.87
N GLU A 1163 17.26 9.77 -19.41
CA GLU A 1163 17.55 10.85 -18.46
C GLU A 1163 16.81 10.70 -17.12
N MET A 1164 17.44 11.11 -16.02
CA MET A 1164 16.77 11.22 -14.71
C MET A 1164 15.90 12.50 -14.59
N PHE A 1165 15.08 12.79 -15.61
CA PHE A 1165 14.31 14.04 -15.73
C PHE A 1165 13.24 14.24 -14.64
N TRP A 1166 12.98 13.24 -13.78
CA TRP A 1166 12.04 13.36 -12.67
C TRP A 1166 12.64 14.00 -11.39
N MET A 1167 13.98 14.04 -11.27
CA MET A 1167 14.74 14.39 -10.06
C MET A 1167 14.78 15.88 -9.68
#